data_AF-A0A917PJ80-F1
#
_entry.id   AF-A0A917PJ80-F1
#
_cell.length_a   1.000
_cell.length_b   1.000
_cell.length_c   1.000
_cell.angle_alpha   90.00
_cell.angle_beta   90.00
_cell.angle_gamma   90.00
#
_symmetry.space_group_name_H-M   'P 1'
#
loop_
_entity.id
_entity.type
_entity.pdbx_description
1 polymer ?
#
loop_
_entity_poly.entity_id
_entity_poly.type
_entity_poly.pdbx_seq_one_letter_code
_entity_poly.pdbx_strand_id
1 'polypeptide(L)'
;MTSPPPRQDSRSSAFRRWLLEGTAPSTPPAAEHEGFYVEEKAVQARHQTHPWWQVMCLTGVDYFSTLGYQPGIAALAAGALSPFATLVLVIVTLFGALPMYRRVAEESPHGDGSISMLERLLSFWPSKLLVLVLIGFVATGFVITITLSAADAAKHMTENPFLKGALGNAQIPATIVLIALLGAVFLKGFKEAIGIAVVLVTLYLGLSAVVVVKGATLVFAHPQVVQDWLGLLTRSYASPLSLIGAALLVFPKLALGLSGFETGVVVMPLVKGDLGDLESQPTGRIRNGKRLLTTAALIMSVFLISSSLVTTLLIPPEAFQPGGVANGRALAYLGHEYLGEVFGTIYDASTIAILWFAGASAMAGLLNILPRYLPRYGMAPDWARANRPLVLVFMAIALIVTLAFKADVDAQASAYATGVLALMTSAAVAVSLSAFRHKERGLGVAFTITSLVFIYVTAVTVLNSPEGLYIALMFVAAILAVSVASRVQRSFELRVSSVEIDDAARSMLKEFPIRPLRFVAHNPDETSLAEYRKKELRARQMAHLPDDDPFLFLEVEVDDASEFSDVVEVTSHQVAEYRILRAKGSSVPNTIAALLLHLRGKGTPPQVYFQWSEEGPVSAAMRFLVEGEGDIPPLTHEILRRAEPDRDRRPIVHVGG
;
A
#
# COMPACT_ATOMS: atom_id res chain seq x y z
N MET A 1 -5.33 50.63 -5.29
CA MET A 1 -5.04 50.46 -3.84
C MET A 1 -4.45 49.07 -3.67
N THR A 2 -3.17 49.02 -3.34
CA THR A 2 -2.36 47.80 -3.20
C THR A 2 -2.83 46.98 -2.00
N SER A 3 -3.28 45.76 -2.24
CA SER A 3 -3.63 44.77 -1.23
C SER A 3 -2.42 44.51 -0.30
N PRO A 4 -2.59 44.39 1.02
CA PRO A 4 -1.50 43.98 1.88
C PRO A 4 -1.12 42.52 1.57
N PRO A 5 0.17 42.14 1.71
CA PRO A 5 0.59 40.77 1.51
C PRO A 5 -0.07 39.86 2.56
N PRO A 6 -0.31 38.57 2.23
CA PRO A 6 -0.87 37.63 3.19
C PRO A 6 0.07 37.51 4.39
N ARG A 7 -0.51 37.57 5.61
CA ARG A 7 0.22 37.29 6.85
C ARG A 7 0.69 35.83 6.80
N GLN A 8 1.98 35.61 6.56
CA GLN A 8 2.60 34.32 6.83
C GLN A 8 2.62 34.11 8.35
N ASP A 9 1.96 33.05 8.82
CA ASP A 9 2.06 32.58 10.21
C ASP A 9 3.51 32.24 10.55
N SER A 10 4.23 33.18 11.13
CA SER A 10 5.66 33.11 11.42
C SER A 10 6.01 32.32 12.69
N ARG A 11 5.22 31.31 13.06
CA ARG A 11 5.44 30.47 14.26
C ARG A 11 5.47 28.96 13.97
N SER A 12 6.02 28.52 12.84
CA SER A 12 6.40 27.11 12.71
C SER A 12 7.76 26.89 13.37
N SER A 13 7.77 26.17 14.50
CA SER A 13 9.01 25.78 15.19
C SER A 13 9.95 25.06 14.21
N ALA A 14 11.27 25.21 14.39
CA ALA A 14 12.26 24.51 13.56
C ALA A 14 11.99 23.00 13.50
N PHE A 15 11.50 22.43 14.60
CA PHE A 15 11.02 21.06 14.69
C PHE A 15 9.83 20.76 13.77
N ARG A 16 8.80 21.62 13.72
CA ARG A 16 7.65 21.43 12.82
C ARG A 16 8.06 21.54 11.35
N ARG A 17 9.00 22.44 11.02
CA ARG A 17 9.55 22.56 9.66
C ARG A 17 10.38 21.34 9.27
N TRP A 18 11.23 20.84 10.15
CA TRP A 18 11.95 19.58 9.95
C TRP A 18 10.97 18.39 9.82
N LEU A 19 9.97 18.30 10.69
CA LEU A 19 9.03 17.17 10.68
C LEU A 19 8.18 17.14 9.39
N LEU A 20 7.78 18.30 8.87
CA LEU A 20 6.99 18.43 7.64
C LEU A 20 7.85 18.71 6.39
N GLU A 21 9.17 18.61 6.50
CA GLU A 21 10.11 18.86 5.41
C GLU A 21 9.84 17.84 4.28
N GLY A 22 9.19 18.29 3.22
CA GLY A 22 8.73 17.41 2.14
C GLY A 22 7.37 17.80 1.55
N THR A 23 6.49 18.43 2.35
CA THR A 23 5.23 19.01 1.88
C THR A 23 5.51 20.38 1.26
N ALA A 24 5.75 20.45 -0.05
CA ALA A 24 5.77 21.75 -0.73
C ALA A 24 4.34 22.33 -0.76
N PRO A 25 4.15 23.64 -0.52
CA PRO A 25 2.90 24.31 -0.87
C PRO A 25 2.77 24.32 -2.39
N SER A 26 1.63 23.85 -2.91
CA SER A 26 1.25 23.98 -4.31
C SER A 26 1.40 25.44 -4.75
N THR A 27 2.38 25.70 -5.60
CA THR A 27 2.52 26.95 -6.34
C THR A 27 2.28 26.59 -7.80
N PRO A 28 1.28 27.16 -8.49
CA PRO A 28 0.86 26.66 -9.80
C PRO A 28 1.92 27.00 -10.87
N PRO A 29 2.37 26.03 -11.70
CA PRO A 29 3.01 26.33 -12.97
C PRO A 29 1.96 26.67 -14.03
N ALA A 30 2.36 27.51 -14.97
CA ALA A 30 1.52 27.95 -16.09
C ALA A 30 1.08 26.79 -16.99
N ALA A 31 -0.12 26.95 -17.54
CA ALA A 31 -0.88 26.06 -18.38
C ALA A 31 -0.06 25.33 -19.47
N GLU A 32 -0.16 24.00 -19.46
CA GLU A 32 -0.13 23.14 -20.64
C GLU A 32 -1.00 21.92 -20.34
N HIS A 33 -2.05 21.74 -21.14
CA HIS A 33 -3.02 20.64 -21.03
C HIS A 33 -2.37 19.31 -21.39
N GLU A 34 -2.14 18.43 -20.41
CA GLU A 34 -2.05 16.98 -20.58
C GLU A 34 -2.49 16.30 -19.27
N GLY A 35 -3.45 15.37 -19.37
CA GLY A 35 -4.10 14.71 -18.24
C GLY A 35 -3.26 13.68 -17.47
N PHE A 36 -3.79 13.28 -16.31
CA PHE A 36 -3.51 12.08 -15.52
C PHE A 36 -2.07 11.82 -15.00
N TYR A 37 -1.10 12.73 -15.14
CA TYR A 37 0.28 12.50 -14.66
C TYR A 37 1.01 13.76 -14.13
N VAL A 38 0.33 14.65 -13.41
CA VAL A 38 0.98 15.80 -12.73
C VAL A 38 0.83 15.63 -11.22
N GLU A 39 1.72 14.88 -10.54
CA GLU A 39 2.85 15.47 -9.79
C GLU A 39 3.98 14.46 -9.48
N GLU A 40 4.24 13.45 -10.33
CA GLU A 40 5.36 12.50 -10.11
C GLU A 40 6.76 13.12 -10.29
N LYS A 41 6.87 14.22 -11.05
CA LYS A 41 8.14 14.97 -11.23
C LYS A 41 8.75 15.43 -9.90
N ALA A 42 7.94 15.74 -8.88
CA ALA A 42 8.43 16.21 -7.58
C ALA A 42 8.88 15.07 -6.65
N VAL A 43 8.33 13.86 -6.82
CA VAL A 43 8.67 12.68 -6.01
C VAL A 43 9.89 11.95 -6.58
N GLN A 44 10.03 11.88 -7.91
CA GLN A 44 11.18 11.26 -8.58
C GLN A 44 12.46 12.12 -8.54
N ALA A 45 12.35 13.45 -8.51
CA ALA A 45 13.52 14.32 -8.33
C ALA A 45 14.25 14.10 -6.99
N ARG A 46 13.68 13.30 -6.06
CA ARG A 46 14.24 13.06 -4.72
C ARG A 46 14.88 11.69 -4.50
N HIS A 47 14.72 10.71 -5.39
CA HIS A 47 15.36 9.39 -5.24
C HIS A 47 16.43 9.18 -6.31
N GLN A 48 17.68 9.03 -5.87
CA GLN A 48 18.75 8.58 -6.75
C GLN A 48 18.40 7.18 -7.28
N THR A 49 18.55 6.95 -8.58
CA THR A 49 18.40 5.61 -9.14
C THR A 49 19.72 4.84 -9.02
N HIS A 50 19.61 3.54 -8.78
CA HIS A 50 20.73 2.66 -8.49
C HIS A 50 20.79 1.49 -9.48
N PRO A 51 21.98 0.91 -9.71
CA PRO A 51 22.10 -0.35 -10.45
C PRO A 51 21.19 -1.44 -9.86
N TRP A 52 20.57 -2.24 -10.73
CA TRP A 52 19.58 -3.25 -10.33
C TRP A 52 20.09 -4.25 -9.28
N TRP A 53 21.38 -4.59 -9.29
CA TRP A 53 21.97 -5.51 -8.32
C TRP A 53 22.09 -4.90 -6.92
N GLN A 54 22.24 -3.56 -6.80
CA GLN A 54 22.22 -2.88 -5.51
C GLN A 54 20.81 -2.86 -4.92
N VAL A 55 19.82 -2.58 -5.80
CA VAL A 55 18.41 -2.62 -5.42
C VAL A 55 17.99 -4.06 -5.07
N MET A 56 18.54 -5.07 -5.75
CA MET A 56 18.36 -6.48 -5.41
C MET A 56 18.85 -6.79 -4.00
N CYS A 57 19.96 -6.21 -3.55
CA CYS A 57 20.40 -6.37 -2.16
C CYS A 57 19.44 -5.68 -1.19
N LEU A 58 18.88 -4.52 -1.53
CA LEU A 58 17.88 -3.86 -0.68
C LEU A 58 16.60 -4.70 -0.53
N THR A 59 16.13 -5.34 -1.59
CA THR A 59 15.00 -6.28 -1.50
C THR A 59 15.42 -7.60 -0.88
N GLY A 60 16.67 -7.97 -1.12
CA GLY A 60 17.30 -9.20 -0.66
C GLY A 60 17.49 -9.24 0.84
N VAL A 61 17.57 -8.10 1.54
CA VAL A 61 17.59 -8.13 3.02
C VAL A 61 16.31 -8.72 3.60
N ASP A 62 15.17 -8.60 2.91
CA ASP A 62 13.89 -9.19 3.29
C ASP A 62 13.75 -10.61 2.72
N TYR A 63 14.09 -10.80 1.44
CA TYR A 63 13.93 -12.12 0.82
C TYR A 63 14.95 -13.16 1.33
N PHE A 64 16.23 -12.79 1.43
CA PHE A 64 17.28 -13.73 1.82
C PHE A 64 17.35 -13.96 3.33
N SER A 65 16.92 -13.00 4.16
CA SER A 65 16.85 -13.19 5.63
C SER A 65 15.94 -14.36 6.01
N THR A 66 14.98 -14.71 5.16
CA THR A 66 14.12 -15.88 5.31
C THR A 66 14.90 -17.18 5.51
N LEU A 67 16.16 -17.27 5.05
CA LEU A 67 17.05 -18.41 5.33
C LEU A 67 17.36 -18.61 6.81
N GLY A 68 17.22 -17.58 7.65
CA GLY A 68 17.47 -17.65 9.08
C GLY A 68 16.52 -18.62 9.78
N TYR A 69 15.25 -18.61 9.38
CA TYR A 69 14.18 -19.39 10.00
C TYR A 69 13.56 -20.46 9.11
N GLN A 70 13.48 -20.27 7.78
CA GLN A 70 12.72 -21.12 6.87
C GLN A 70 13.14 -22.60 6.88
N PRO A 71 14.44 -22.97 6.92
CA PRO A 71 14.83 -24.38 7.01
C PRO A 71 14.32 -25.04 8.29
N GLY A 72 14.27 -24.28 9.40
CA GLY A 72 13.69 -24.73 10.66
C GLY A 72 12.18 -24.91 10.59
N ILE A 73 11.46 -23.94 10.00
CA ILE A 73 10.00 -24.05 9.76
C ILE A 73 9.69 -25.26 8.88
N ALA A 74 10.47 -25.47 7.82
CA ALA A 74 10.31 -26.59 6.91
C ALA A 74 10.46 -27.94 7.62
N ALA A 75 11.51 -28.08 8.44
CA ALA A 75 11.74 -29.27 9.24
C ALA A 75 10.65 -29.49 10.30
N LEU A 76 10.19 -28.43 10.97
CA LEU A 76 9.13 -28.53 11.98
C LEU A 76 7.78 -28.92 11.35
N ALA A 77 7.46 -28.40 10.17
CA ALA A 77 6.19 -28.64 9.49
C ALA A 77 6.13 -29.97 8.74
N ALA A 78 7.25 -30.41 8.16
CA ALA A 78 7.31 -31.54 7.23
C ALA A 78 8.22 -32.69 7.72
N GLY A 79 9.01 -32.49 8.77
CA GLY A 79 9.98 -33.48 9.25
C GLY A 79 10.93 -33.92 8.14
N ALA A 80 11.07 -35.24 7.97
CA ALA A 80 11.89 -35.83 6.91
C ALA A 80 11.44 -35.46 5.49
N LEU A 81 10.18 -35.03 5.29
CA LEU A 81 9.67 -34.60 3.99
C LEU A 81 10.13 -33.17 3.62
N SER A 82 10.75 -32.43 4.55
CA SER A 82 11.15 -31.03 4.39
C SER A 82 11.87 -30.71 3.07
N PRO A 83 12.88 -31.48 2.60
CA PRO A 83 13.55 -31.19 1.33
C PRO A 83 12.61 -31.26 0.13
N PHE A 84 11.67 -32.21 0.10
CA PHE A 84 10.68 -32.34 -0.98
C PHE A 84 9.62 -31.24 -0.91
N ALA A 85 9.14 -30.89 0.29
CA ALA A 85 8.21 -29.77 0.46
C ALA A 85 8.85 -28.43 0.07
N THR A 86 10.14 -28.26 0.37
CA THR A 86 10.94 -27.10 -0.06
C THR A 86 11.18 -27.09 -1.58
N LEU A 87 11.33 -28.27 -2.20
CA LEU A 87 11.42 -28.36 -3.66
C LEU A 87 10.10 -27.92 -4.33
N VAL A 88 8.94 -28.32 -3.78
CA VAL A 88 7.63 -27.83 -4.25
C VAL A 88 7.55 -26.32 -4.14
N LEU A 89 7.96 -25.75 -2.99
CA LEU A 89 8.04 -24.30 -2.80
C LEU A 89 8.87 -23.64 -3.91
N VAL A 90 10.08 -24.13 -4.18
CA VAL A 90 10.95 -23.60 -5.24
C VAL A 90 10.33 -23.71 -6.63
N ILE A 91 9.64 -24.81 -6.95
CA ILE A 91 8.93 -24.98 -8.22
C ILE A 91 7.84 -23.92 -8.35
N VAL A 92 7.01 -23.73 -7.31
CA VAL A 92 5.97 -22.69 -7.30
C VAL A 92 6.59 -21.29 -7.41
N THR A 93 7.74 -21.05 -6.78
CA THR A 93 8.49 -19.78 -6.92
C THR A 93 8.91 -19.54 -8.37
N LEU A 94 9.62 -20.49 -8.98
CA LEU A 94 10.26 -20.29 -10.28
C LEU A 94 9.27 -20.31 -11.45
N PHE A 95 8.20 -21.10 -11.34
CA PHE A 95 7.24 -21.30 -12.43
C PHE A 95 5.88 -20.63 -12.21
N GLY A 96 5.57 -20.20 -10.98
CA GLY A 96 4.36 -19.45 -10.64
C GLY A 96 4.66 -17.99 -10.28
N ALA A 97 5.32 -17.77 -9.14
CA ALA A 97 5.53 -16.44 -8.59
C ALA A 97 6.44 -15.56 -9.47
N LEU A 98 7.57 -16.09 -9.95
CA LEU A 98 8.53 -15.32 -10.74
C LEU A 98 7.94 -14.86 -12.09
N PRO A 99 7.29 -15.70 -12.93
CA PRO A 99 6.65 -15.25 -14.15
C PRO A 99 5.55 -14.22 -13.88
N MET A 100 4.76 -14.43 -12.83
CA MET A 100 3.72 -13.48 -12.38
C MET A 100 4.35 -12.12 -12.04
N TYR A 101 5.34 -12.08 -11.15
CA TYR A 101 5.97 -10.82 -10.74
C TYR A 101 6.78 -10.15 -11.85
N ARG A 102 7.33 -10.91 -12.80
CA ARG A 102 7.92 -10.33 -14.03
C ARG A 102 6.87 -9.60 -14.87
N ARG A 103 5.62 -10.06 -14.89
CA ARG A 103 4.52 -9.39 -15.56
C ARG A 103 4.00 -8.20 -14.77
N VAL A 104 3.91 -8.30 -13.44
CA VAL A 104 3.63 -7.12 -12.57
C VAL A 104 4.68 -6.03 -12.80
N ALA A 105 5.96 -6.39 -12.93
CA ALA A 105 7.04 -5.45 -13.22
C ALA A 105 6.90 -4.76 -14.60
N GLU A 106 6.22 -5.38 -15.56
CA GLU A 106 5.91 -4.75 -16.86
C GLU A 106 4.75 -3.78 -16.75
N GLU A 107 3.69 -4.15 -16.03
CA GLU A 107 2.45 -3.39 -15.96
C GLU A 107 2.46 -2.30 -14.88
N SER A 108 3.32 -2.42 -13.86
CA SER A 108 3.49 -1.46 -12.77
C SER A 108 4.96 -1.09 -12.53
N PRO A 109 5.64 -0.44 -13.49
CA PRO A 109 7.07 -0.11 -13.38
C PRO A 109 7.37 0.99 -12.34
N HIS A 110 6.33 1.66 -11.84
CA HIS A 110 6.42 2.72 -10.84
C HIS A 110 6.28 2.22 -9.40
N GLY A 111 6.22 0.90 -9.18
CA GLY A 111 6.29 0.28 -7.84
C GLY A 111 4.97 0.28 -7.06
N ASP A 112 3.84 0.40 -7.76
CA ASP A 112 2.51 0.32 -7.14
C ASP A 112 1.98 -1.12 -7.05
N GLY A 113 2.62 -2.04 -7.78
CA GLY A 113 2.31 -3.47 -7.76
C GLY A 113 0.91 -3.80 -8.26
N SER A 114 0.34 -4.88 -7.72
CA SER A 114 -0.97 -5.41 -8.11
C SER A 114 -2.13 -4.46 -7.81
N ILE A 115 -1.95 -3.52 -6.88
CA ILE A 115 -2.97 -2.53 -6.49
C ILE A 115 -3.33 -1.66 -7.70
N SER A 116 -2.32 -1.09 -8.36
CA SER A 116 -2.52 -0.27 -9.58
C SER A 116 -3.14 -1.06 -10.74
N MET A 117 -2.81 -2.34 -10.85
CA MET A 117 -3.37 -3.22 -11.88
C MET A 117 -4.87 -3.42 -11.64
N LEU A 118 -5.26 -3.81 -10.43
CA LEU A 118 -6.66 -4.06 -10.06
C LEU A 118 -7.51 -2.78 -10.10
N GLU A 119 -6.93 -1.64 -9.73
CA GLU A 119 -7.56 -0.32 -9.85
C GLU A 119 -7.97 -0.02 -11.30
N ARG A 120 -7.08 -0.26 -12.28
CA ARG A 120 -7.39 -0.07 -13.71
C ARG A 120 -8.37 -1.12 -14.27
N LEU A 121 -8.47 -2.28 -13.61
CA LEU A 121 -9.30 -3.38 -14.09
C LEU A 121 -10.77 -3.24 -13.65
N LEU A 122 -11.06 -2.58 -12.53
CA LEU A 122 -12.41 -2.46 -11.97
C LEU A 122 -12.96 -1.03 -12.14
N SER A 123 -14.25 -0.90 -12.46
CA SER A 123 -14.90 0.41 -12.59
C SER A 123 -15.32 0.96 -11.23
N PHE A 124 -15.10 2.26 -11.00
CA PHE A 124 -15.73 3.05 -9.93
C PHE A 124 -15.44 2.52 -8.51
N TRP A 125 -16.43 2.41 -7.62
CA TRP A 125 -16.21 2.11 -6.18
C TRP A 125 -15.76 0.72 -5.76
N PRO A 126 -16.18 -0.38 -6.43
CA PRO A 126 -15.62 -1.70 -6.14
C PRO A 126 -14.09 -1.72 -6.20
N SER A 127 -13.49 -0.92 -7.09
CA SER A 127 -12.03 -0.75 -7.16
C SER A 127 -11.48 -0.12 -5.88
N LYS A 128 -12.10 0.95 -5.36
CA LYS A 128 -11.64 1.68 -4.17
C LYS A 128 -11.73 0.87 -2.89
N LEU A 129 -12.87 0.19 -2.67
CA LEU A 129 -13.04 -0.69 -1.51
C LEU A 129 -12.01 -1.83 -1.56
N LEU A 130 -11.81 -2.43 -2.74
CA LEU A 130 -10.82 -3.49 -2.93
C LEU A 130 -9.41 -2.97 -2.64
N VAL A 131 -9.04 -1.80 -3.19
CA VAL A 131 -7.73 -1.17 -2.95
C VAL A 131 -7.53 -0.88 -1.47
N LEU A 132 -8.54 -0.37 -0.77
CA LEU A 132 -8.50 -0.12 0.67
C LEU A 132 -8.26 -1.40 1.49
N VAL A 133 -8.97 -2.48 1.14
CA VAL A 133 -8.79 -3.79 1.77
C VAL A 133 -7.38 -4.31 1.48
N LEU A 134 -6.88 -4.20 0.25
CA LEU A 134 -5.52 -4.59 -0.12
C LEU A 134 -4.47 -3.77 0.62
N ILE A 135 -4.65 -2.45 0.78
CA ILE A 135 -3.77 -1.59 1.59
C ILE A 135 -3.78 -2.04 3.05
N GLY A 136 -4.93 -2.51 3.56
CA GLY A 136 -5.01 -3.17 4.87
C GLY A 136 -4.11 -4.39 4.97
N PHE A 137 -4.16 -5.28 3.99
CA PHE A 137 -3.26 -6.44 3.92
C PHE A 137 -1.79 -6.06 3.72
N VAL A 138 -1.48 -5.03 2.92
CA VAL A 138 -0.12 -4.46 2.80
C VAL A 138 0.36 -3.98 4.16
N ALA A 139 -0.47 -3.21 4.87
CA ALA A 139 -0.14 -2.69 6.19
C ALA A 139 0.10 -3.82 7.18
N THR A 140 -0.74 -4.85 7.20
CA THR A 140 -0.52 -6.04 8.01
C THR A 140 0.79 -6.72 7.65
N GLY A 141 1.00 -7.05 6.38
CA GLY A 141 2.21 -7.75 5.92
C GLY A 141 3.47 -6.99 6.34
N PHE A 142 3.59 -5.72 5.96
CA PHE A 142 4.80 -4.94 6.18
C PHE A 142 5.01 -4.52 7.65
N VAL A 143 3.95 -4.20 8.41
CA VAL A 143 4.11 -3.93 9.85
C VAL A 143 4.55 -5.19 10.58
N ILE A 144 3.96 -6.34 10.25
CA ILE A 144 4.38 -7.62 10.85
C ILE A 144 5.80 -7.98 10.40
N THR A 145 6.22 -7.68 9.17
CA THR A 145 7.63 -7.86 8.76
C THR A 145 8.58 -7.07 9.65
N ILE A 146 8.27 -5.81 9.98
CA ILE A 146 9.10 -4.98 10.87
C ILE A 146 9.21 -5.63 12.26
N THR A 147 8.09 -6.07 12.83
CA THR A 147 8.05 -6.59 14.20
C THR A 147 8.57 -8.01 14.32
N LEU A 148 8.22 -8.89 13.37
CA LEU A 148 8.68 -10.28 13.31
C LEU A 148 10.18 -10.34 13.07
N SER A 149 10.72 -9.56 12.13
CA SER A 149 12.15 -9.59 11.83
C SER A 149 12.99 -9.02 12.97
N ALA A 150 12.51 -7.98 13.64
CA ALA A 150 13.16 -7.46 14.85
C ALA A 150 13.09 -8.45 16.02
N ALA A 151 11.97 -9.17 16.18
CA ALA A 151 11.81 -10.21 17.19
C ALA A 151 12.74 -11.41 16.95
N ASP A 152 12.87 -11.85 15.70
CA ASP A 152 13.74 -12.97 15.34
C ASP A 152 15.23 -12.59 15.45
N ALA A 153 15.59 -11.36 15.08
CA ALA A 153 16.91 -10.80 15.36
C ALA A 153 17.21 -10.78 16.87
N ALA A 154 16.24 -10.37 17.70
CA ALA A 154 16.40 -10.41 19.14
C ALA A 154 16.58 -11.84 19.68
N LYS A 155 15.88 -12.84 19.12
CA LYS A 155 16.02 -14.25 19.48
C LYS A 155 17.43 -14.78 19.21
N HIS A 156 18.00 -14.46 18.05
CA HIS A 156 19.40 -14.80 17.74
C HIS A 156 20.38 -14.13 18.70
N MET A 157 20.08 -12.89 19.12
CA MET A 157 20.91 -12.16 20.07
C MET A 157 20.86 -12.77 21.49
N THR A 158 19.67 -13.17 21.97
CA THR A 158 19.50 -13.75 23.31
C THR A 158 20.00 -15.19 23.41
N GLU A 159 19.97 -15.94 22.30
CA GLU A 159 20.45 -17.32 22.24
C GLU A 159 21.93 -17.44 21.80
N ASN A 160 22.61 -16.33 21.52
CA ASN A 160 24.04 -16.35 21.23
C ASN A 160 24.85 -16.71 22.49
N PRO A 161 25.76 -17.69 22.45
CA PRO A 161 26.49 -18.15 23.64
C PRO A 161 27.29 -17.08 24.39
N PHE A 162 27.80 -16.05 23.70
CA PHE A 162 28.53 -14.94 24.34
C PHE A 162 27.62 -13.88 24.95
N LEU A 163 26.40 -13.72 24.42
CA LEU A 163 25.46 -12.69 24.88
C LEU A 163 24.40 -13.24 25.84
N LYS A 164 24.11 -14.55 25.82
CA LYS A 164 23.07 -15.22 26.60
C LYS A 164 23.19 -14.95 28.09
N GLY A 165 24.41 -14.91 28.64
CA GLY A 165 24.65 -14.59 30.04
C GLY A 165 24.33 -13.14 30.43
N ALA A 166 24.49 -12.19 29.50
CA ALA A 166 24.25 -10.76 29.74
C ALA A 166 22.81 -10.34 29.42
N LEU A 167 22.21 -10.89 28.37
CA LEU A 167 20.88 -10.52 27.91
C LEU A 167 19.78 -11.38 28.52
N GLY A 168 20.05 -12.63 28.89
CA GLY A 168 19.06 -13.54 29.49
C GLY A 168 17.73 -13.52 28.71
N ASN A 169 16.64 -13.17 29.40
CA ASN A 169 15.28 -13.12 28.84
C ASN A 169 14.89 -11.72 28.29
N ALA A 170 15.85 -10.88 27.92
CA ALA A 170 15.60 -9.51 27.46
C ALA A 170 15.12 -9.41 25.99
N GLN A 171 14.38 -10.41 25.49
CA GLN A 171 13.88 -10.45 24.10
C GLN A 171 12.99 -9.24 23.78
N ILE A 172 12.01 -8.91 24.63
CA ILE A 172 11.10 -7.77 24.39
C ILE A 172 11.87 -6.42 24.37
N PRO A 173 12.70 -6.07 25.37
CA PRO A 173 13.52 -4.86 25.32
C PRO A 173 14.45 -4.81 24.09
N ALA A 174 15.09 -5.93 23.75
CA ALA A 174 15.95 -6.03 22.57
C ALA A 174 15.19 -5.70 21.27
N THR A 175 14.01 -6.30 21.07
CA THR A 175 13.16 -6.03 19.91
C THR A 175 12.74 -4.57 19.84
N ILE A 176 12.34 -3.96 20.96
CA ILE A 176 11.97 -2.54 21.04
C ILE A 176 13.15 -1.64 20.63
N VAL A 177 14.35 -1.95 21.12
CA VAL A 177 15.57 -1.20 20.76
C VAL A 177 15.87 -1.33 19.27
N LEU A 178 15.78 -2.54 18.71
CA LEU A 178 15.99 -2.78 17.28
C LEU A 178 14.99 -2.00 16.41
N ILE A 179 13.71 -2.02 16.79
CA ILE A 179 12.66 -1.22 16.12
C ILE A 179 12.99 0.27 16.24
N ALA A 180 13.32 0.77 17.44
CA ALA A 180 13.68 2.17 17.67
C ALA A 180 14.89 2.63 16.82
N LEU A 181 15.92 1.79 16.70
CA LEU A 181 17.07 2.04 15.85
C LEU A 181 16.68 2.11 14.37
N LEU A 182 15.81 1.21 13.91
CA LEU A 182 15.28 1.24 12.55
C LEU A 182 14.53 2.56 12.28
N GLY A 183 13.64 2.96 13.19
CA GLY A 183 12.93 4.25 13.10
C GLY A 183 13.87 5.44 13.05
N ALA A 184 14.93 5.45 13.88
CA ALA A 184 15.92 6.52 13.89
C ALA A 184 16.67 6.65 12.55
N VAL A 185 16.99 5.53 11.89
CA VAL A 185 17.61 5.52 10.55
C VAL A 185 16.69 6.21 9.53
N PHE A 186 15.40 5.89 9.53
CA PHE A 186 14.43 6.48 8.60
C PHE A 186 14.14 7.96 8.89
N LEU A 187 14.19 8.38 10.16
CA LEU A 187 14.06 9.81 10.52
C LEU A 187 15.27 10.64 10.05
N LYS A 188 16.48 10.08 10.08
CA LYS A 188 17.73 10.72 9.63
C LYS A 188 17.79 10.87 8.09
N GLY A 189 17.27 9.89 7.36
CA GLY A 189 17.15 9.92 5.90
C GLY A 189 17.83 8.73 5.21
N PHE A 190 17.11 8.09 4.30
CA PHE A 190 17.41 6.76 3.74
C PHE A 190 18.51 6.71 2.66
N LYS A 191 19.32 7.75 2.48
CA LYS A 191 20.25 7.84 1.33
C LYS A 191 21.38 6.80 1.35
N GLU A 192 21.78 6.30 2.52
CA GLU A 192 22.90 5.34 2.68
C GLU A 192 22.45 3.87 2.81
N ALA A 193 21.14 3.61 2.89
CA ALA A 193 20.60 2.30 3.21
C ALA A 193 20.90 1.22 2.16
N ILE A 194 20.97 1.59 0.87
CA ILE A 194 21.29 0.66 -0.22
C ILE A 194 22.73 0.13 -0.08
N GLY A 195 23.68 1.00 0.29
CA GLY A 195 25.06 0.58 0.52
C GLY A 195 25.19 -0.41 1.68
N ILE A 196 24.45 -0.16 2.77
CA ILE A 196 24.37 -1.07 3.92
C ILE A 196 23.79 -2.43 3.48
N ALA A 197 22.69 -2.43 2.72
CA ALA A 197 22.05 -3.65 2.25
C ALA A 197 22.99 -4.54 1.41
N VAL A 198 23.81 -3.95 0.53
CA VAL A 198 24.80 -4.70 -0.26
C VAL A 198 25.78 -5.43 0.64
N VAL A 199 26.31 -4.75 1.67
CA VAL A 199 27.27 -5.35 2.61
C VAL A 199 26.61 -6.47 3.41
N LEU A 200 25.42 -6.23 3.95
CA LEU A 200 24.69 -7.21 4.76
C LEU A 200 24.34 -8.47 3.97
N VAL A 201 23.76 -8.33 2.77
CA VAL A 201 23.40 -9.47 1.92
C VAL A 201 24.64 -10.26 1.50
N THR A 202 25.71 -9.58 1.07
CA THR A 202 26.94 -10.27 0.65
C THR A 202 27.57 -11.05 1.80
N LEU A 203 27.64 -10.43 2.98
CA LEU A 203 28.19 -11.07 4.18
C LEU A 203 27.34 -12.27 4.60
N TYR A 204 26.03 -12.08 4.73
CA TYR A 204 25.11 -13.12 5.18
C TYR A 204 25.09 -14.31 4.23
N LEU A 205 24.86 -14.09 2.92
CA LEU A 205 24.85 -15.18 1.93
C LEU A 205 26.21 -15.87 1.83
N GLY A 206 27.31 -15.13 1.94
CA GLY A 206 28.66 -15.69 1.97
C GLY A 206 28.87 -16.63 3.17
N LEU A 207 28.47 -16.20 4.37
CA LEU A 207 28.56 -17.03 5.57
C LEU A 207 27.60 -18.23 5.53
N SER A 208 26.36 -18.05 5.04
CA SER A 208 25.41 -19.15 4.83
C SER A 208 25.94 -20.17 3.84
N ALA A 209 26.62 -19.73 2.78
CA ALA A 209 27.27 -20.64 1.84
C ALA A 209 28.35 -21.48 2.52
N VAL A 210 29.16 -20.90 3.41
CA VAL A 210 30.16 -21.64 4.19
C VAL A 210 29.50 -22.70 5.07
N VAL A 211 28.42 -22.36 5.79
CA VAL A 211 27.67 -23.32 6.61
C VAL A 211 27.09 -24.45 5.76
N VAL A 212 26.44 -24.13 4.65
CA VAL A 212 25.84 -25.12 3.74
C VAL A 212 26.89 -26.02 3.11
N VAL A 213 28.02 -25.47 2.65
CA VAL A 213 29.13 -26.25 2.09
C VAL A 213 29.70 -27.17 3.16
N LYS A 214 29.92 -26.69 4.39
CA LYS A 214 30.37 -27.55 5.49
C LYS A 214 29.38 -28.67 5.77
N GLY A 215 28.09 -28.37 5.84
CA GLY A 215 27.03 -29.38 6.01
C GLY A 215 27.06 -30.42 4.87
N ALA A 216 27.14 -29.97 3.61
CA ALA A 216 27.24 -30.86 2.47
C ALA A 216 28.48 -31.77 2.55
N THR A 217 29.65 -31.24 2.94
CA THR A 217 30.86 -32.06 3.12
C THR A 217 30.69 -33.15 4.18
N LEU A 218 29.96 -32.86 5.26
CA LEU A 218 29.65 -33.86 6.30
C LEU A 218 28.70 -34.94 5.79
N VAL A 219 27.67 -34.55 5.03
CA VAL A 219 26.75 -35.51 4.37
C VAL A 219 27.51 -36.42 3.39
N PHE A 220 28.44 -35.87 2.62
CA PHE A 220 29.30 -36.66 1.72
C PHE A 220 30.25 -37.59 2.47
N ALA A 221 30.78 -37.16 3.62
CA ALA A 221 31.67 -37.99 4.46
C ALA A 221 30.92 -39.12 5.17
N HIS A 222 29.63 -38.95 5.44
CA HIS A 222 28.78 -39.91 6.17
C HIS A 222 27.56 -40.34 5.33
N PRO A 223 27.74 -41.13 4.26
CA PRO A 223 26.66 -41.50 3.34
C PRO A 223 25.50 -42.25 4.02
N GLN A 224 25.71 -42.80 5.21
CA GLN A 224 24.66 -43.44 6.02
C GLN A 224 23.49 -42.50 6.31
N VAL A 225 23.73 -41.20 6.56
CA VAL A 225 22.64 -40.25 6.89
C VAL A 225 21.62 -40.13 5.74
N VAL A 226 22.09 -40.25 4.49
CA VAL A 226 21.22 -40.23 3.31
C VAL A 226 20.46 -41.55 3.17
N GLN A 227 21.11 -42.68 3.43
CA GLN A 227 20.48 -44.00 3.39
C GLN A 227 19.39 -44.13 4.45
N ASP A 228 19.65 -43.65 5.67
CA ASP A 228 18.70 -43.65 6.77
C ASP A 228 17.50 -42.76 6.47
N TRP A 229 17.74 -41.56 5.93
CA TRP A 229 16.68 -40.64 5.50
C TRP A 229 15.79 -41.23 4.38
N LEU A 230 16.40 -41.80 3.33
CA LEU A 230 15.66 -42.49 2.27
C LEU A 230 14.91 -43.72 2.80
N GLY A 231 15.53 -44.47 3.73
CA GLY A 231 14.90 -45.60 4.41
C GLY A 231 13.68 -45.18 5.24
N LEU A 232 13.76 -44.04 5.92
CA LEU A 232 12.63 -43.48 6.67
C LEU A 232 11.50 -43.05 5.72
N LEU A 233 11.81 -42.34 4.63
CA LEU A 233 10.80 -41.93 3.65
C LEU A 233 10.09 -43.10 2.98
N THR A 234 10.82 -44.14 2.58
CA THR A 234 10.25 -45.33 1.95
C THR A 234 9.41 -46.17 2.91
N ARG A 235 9.68 -46.12 4.22
CA ARG A 235 8.84 -46.75 5.24
C ARG A 235 7.60 -45.92 5.57
N SER A 236 7.71 -44.59 5.58
CA SER A 236 6.61 -43.67 5.91
C SER A 236 5.61 -43.47 4.77
N TYR A 237 6.04 -43.61 3.50
CA TYR A 237 5.19 -43.38 2.33
C TYR A 237 5.12 -44.62 1.43
N ALA A 238 3.91 -45.13 1.20
CA ALA A 238 3.68 -46.36 0.45
C ALA A 238 4.09 -46.31 -1.03
N SER A 239 4.13 -45.10 -1.62
CA SER A 239 4.55 -44.90 -3.02
C SER A 239 5.13 -43.49 -3.25
N PRO A 240 5.92 -43.29 -4.32
CA PRO A 240 6.39 -41.95 -4.71
C PRO A 240 5.25 -40.94 -4.92
N LEU A 241 4.09 -41.40 -5.42
CA LEU A 241 2.91 -40.55 -5.57
C LEU A 241 2.35 -40.07 -4.23
N SER A 242 2.34 -40.94 -3.21
CA SER A 242 1.92 -40.54 -1.86
C SER A 242 2.90 -39.55 -1.22
N LEU A 243 4.19 -39.66 -1.51
CA LEU A 243 5.21 -38.70 -1.07
C LEU A 243 5.00 -37.34 -1.72
N ILE A 244 4.81 -37.30 -3.05
CA ILE A 244 4.51 -36.06 -3.78
C ILE A 244 3.20 -35.44 -3.26
N GLY A 245 2.16 -36.25 -3.08
CA GLY A 245 0.88 -35.80 -2.52
C GLY A 245 1.04 -35.20 -1.12
N ALA A 246 1.79 -35.85 -0.24
CA ALA A 246 2.08 -35.31 1.09
C ALA A 246 2.88 -34.00 1.03
N ALA A 247 3.87 -33.90 0.12
CA ALA A 247 4.66 -32.68 -0.04
C ALA A 247 3.78 -31.51 -0.51
N LEU A 248 2.86 -31.78 -1.45
CA LEU A 248 1.86 -30.81 -1.92
C LEU A 248 0.82 -30.44 -0.85
N LEU A 249 0.53 -31.31 0.12
CA LEU A 249 -0.37 -30.96 1.22
C LEU A 249 0.31 -30.13 2.31
N VAL A 250 1.61 -30.35 2.53
CA VAL A 250 2.37 -29.64 3.57
C VAL A 250 2.94 -28.31 3.07
N PHE A 251 3.19 -28.15 1.76
CA PHE A 251 3.81 -26.93 1.21
C PHE A 251 3.14 -25.60 1.65
N PRO A 252 1.81 -25.48 1.85
CA PRO A 252 1.21 -24.22 2.27
C PRO A 252 1.79 -23.70 3.60
N LYS A 253 2.23 -24.59 4.49
CA LYS A 253 2.91 -24.21 5.75
C LYS A 253 4.28 -23.58 5.53
N LEU A 254 4.90 -23.85 4.38
CA LEU A 254 6.18 -23.28 3.97
C LEU A 254 6.02 -22.01 3.13
N ALA A 255 4.80 -21.56 2.84
CA ALA A 255 4.55 -20.45 1.92
C ALA A 255 5.18 -19.12 2.37
N LEU A 256 5.54 -18.98 3.66
CA LEU A 256 6.38 -17.87 4.14
C LEU A 256 7.69 -17.74 3.35
N GLY A 257 8.23 -18.85 2.85
CA GLY A 257 9.44 -18.88 2.03
C GLY A 257 9.32 -18.22 0.66
N LEU A 258 8.10 -17.82 0.24
CA LEU A 258 7.84 -17.07 -0.98
C LEU A 258 7.89 -15.55 -0.79
N SER A 259 7.90 -15.06 0.45
CA SER A 259 7.76 -13.64 0.74
C SER A 259 9.02 -12.85 0.37
N GLY A 260 8.85 -11.70 -0.30
CA GLY A 260 9.95 -10.81 -0.69
C GLY A 260 9.92 -10.38 -2.16
N PHE A 261 9.09 -11.03 -2.98
CA PHE A 261 8.85 -10.56 -4.35
C PHE A 261 7.95 -9.32 -4.38
N GLU A 262 7.04 -9.21 -3.43
CA GLU A 262 6.14 -8.06 -3.26
C GLU A 262 6.97 -6.79 -3.05
N THR A 263 7.93 -6.85 -2.12
CA THR A 263 8.87 -5.75 -1.85
C THR A 263 9.79 -5.49 -3.04
N GLY A 264 10.19 -6.56 -3.76
CA GLY A 264 10.91 -6.51 -5.03
C GLY A 264 10.30 -5.59 -6.09
N VAL A 265 8.98 -5.67 -6.31
CA VAL A 265 8.28 -4.82 -7.27
C VAL A 265 8.12 -3.39 -6.73
N VAL A 266 7.84 -3.23 -5.44
CA VAL A 266 7.61 -1.92 -4.83
C VAL A 266 8.81 -0.98 -4.94
N VAL A 267 10.03 -1.53 -4.93
CA VAL A 267 11.26 -0.74 -5.06
C VAL A 267 11.73 -0.54 -6.51
N MET A 268 10.99 -1.00 -7.51
CA MET A 268 11.36 -0.80 -8.92
C MET A 268 11.67 0.65 -9.33
N PRO A 269 11.05 1.70 -8.77
CA PRO A 269 11.43 3.09 -9.03
C PRO A 269 12.88 3.42 -8.71
N LEU A 270 13.51 2.67 -7.78
CA LEU A 270 14.91 2.85 -7.42
C LEU A 270 15.85 2.23 -8.47
N VAL A 271 15.35 1.40 -9.39
CA VAL A 271 16.16 0.73 -10.41
C VAL A 271 16.47 1.71 -11.54
N LYS A 272 17.75 1.83 -11.87
CA LYS A 272 18.22 2.66 -12.97
C LYS A 272 17.80 2.07 -14.33
N GLY A 273 17.16 2.91 -15.14
CA GLY A 273 16.84 2.65 -16.55
C GLY A 273 17.97 2.98 -17.52
N ASP A 274 17.71 2.84 -18.81
CA ASP A 274 18.65 3.23 -19.87
C ASP A 274 18.58 4.76 -20.11
N LEU A 275 19.63 5.35 -20.69
CA LEU A 275 19.71 6.81 -20.91
C LEU A 275 18.60 7.38 -21.82
N GLY A 276 17.99 6.53 -22.65
CA GLY A 276 16.90 6.91 -23.57
C GLY A 276 15.51 6.46 -23.10
N ASP A 277 15.37 5.95 -21.86
CA ASP A 277 14.06 5.56 -21.33
C ASP A 277 13.15 6.80 -21.18
N LEU A 278 11.94 6.73 -21.73
CA LEU A 278 10.87 7.67 -21.46
C LEU A 278 10.15 7.26 -20.18
N GLU A 279 9.68 8.22 -19.38
CA GLU A 279 8.99 7.89 -18.12
C GLU A 279 7.68 7.13 -18.34
N SER A 280 7.00 7.39 -19.46
CA SER A 280 5.80 6.64 -19.87
C SER A 280 6.08 5.22 -20.37
N GLN A 281 7.34 4.91 -20.74
CA GLN A 281 7.75 3.60 -21.24
C GLN A 281 9.19 3.26 -20.79
N PRO A 282 9.40 2.97 -19.50
CA PRO A 282 10.75 2.80 -18.94
C PRO A 282 11.28 1.39 -19.19
N THR A 283 11.55 1.06 -20.46
CA THR A 283 11.91 -0.29 -20.92
C THR A 283 13.18 -0.84 -20.26
N GLY A 284 14.21 -0.01 -20.08
CA GLY A 284 15.45 -0.36 -19.39
C GLY A 284 15.21 -0.67 -17.91
N ARG A 285 14.40 0.14 -17.21
CA ARG A 285 13.97 -0.09 -15.82
C ARG A 285 13.25 -1.44 -15.69
N ILE A 286 12.28 -1.72 -16.57
CA ILE A 286 11.51 -2.97 -16.58
C ILE A 286 12.45 -4.18 -16.78
N ARG A 287 13.33 -4.12 -17.78
CA ARG A 287 14.31 -5.18 -18.05
C ARG A 287 15.19 -5.46 -16.84
N ASN A 288 15.68 -4.39 -16.20
CA ASN A 288 16.53 -4.47 -15.01
C ASN A 288 15.76 -4.96 -13.77
N GLY A 289 14.49 -4.59 -13.61
CA GLY A 289 13.61 -5.13 -12.57
C GLY A 289 13.39 -6.64 -12.72
N LYS A 290 13.17 -7.13 -13.95
CA LYS A 290 13.09 -8.58 -14.20
C LYS A 290 14.39 -9.31 -13.89
N ARG A 291 15.55 -8.70 -14.18
CA ARG A 291 16.87 -9.26 -13.82
C ARG A 291 17.01 -9.37 -12.31
N LEU A 292 16.68 -8.31 -11.56
CA LEU A 292 16.64 -8.31 -10.10
C LEU A 292 15.80 -9.48 -9.57
N LEU A 293 14.54 -9.60 -9.99
CA LEU A 293 13.64 -10.65 -9.51
C LEU A 293 14.15 -12.06 -9.86
N THR A 294 14.66 -12.24 -11.08
CA THR A 294 15.16 -13.54 -11.54
C THR A 294 16.42 -13.96 -10.78
N THR A 295 17.38 -13.05 -10.61
CA THR A 295 18.63 -13.35 -9.89
C THR A 295 18.35 -13.65 -8.42
N ALA A 296 17.49 -12.88 -7.76
CA ALA A 296 17.09 -13.13 -6.38
C ALA A 296 16.43 -14.51 -6.22
N ALA A 297 15.47 -14.84 -7.10
CA ALA A 297 14.78 -16.13 -7.09
C ALA A 297 15.74 -17.33 -7.24
N LEU A 298 16.72 -17.23 -8.15
CA LEU A 298 17.68 -18.30 -8.39
C LEU A 298 18.63 -18.51 -7.21
N ILE A 299 19.18 -17.41 -6.65
CA ILE A 299 20.04 -17.46 -5.47
C ILE A 299 19.27 -18.13 -4.32
N MET A 300 18.06 -17.65 -4.03
CA MET A 300 17.25 -18.17 -2.94
C MET A 300 16.86 -19.63 -3.15
N SER A 301 16.56 -20.04 -4.39
CA SER A 301 16.22 -21.44 -4.71
C SER A 301 17.36 -22.39 -4.38
N VAL A 302 18.60 -22.02 -4.74
CA VAL A 302 19.80 -22.82 -4.41
C VAL A 302 19.97 -22.91 -2.91
N PHE A 303 19.88 -21.78 -2.19
CA PHE A 303 20.01 -21.78 -0.75
C PHE A 303 18.91 -22.59 -0.06
N LEU A 304 17.64 -22.38 -0.39
CA LEU A 304 16.51 -23.09 0.22
C LEU A 304 16.63 -24.61 0.09
N ILE A 305 16.93 -25.11 -1.12
CA ILE A 305 17.08 -26.56 -1.34
C ILE A 305 18.28 -27.10 -0.55
N SER A 306 19.43 -26.44 -0.67
CA SER A 306 20.67 -26.92 -0.05
C SER A 306 20.62 -26.82 1.48
N SER A 307 20.13 -25.71 2.04
CA SER A 307 19.94 -25.52 3.47
C SER A 307 18.93 -26.51 4.03
N SER A 308 17.77 -26.68 3.39
CA SER A 308 16.73 -27.61 3.84
C SER A 308 17.27 -29.04 3.89
N LEU A 309 18.00 -29.47 2.86
CA LEU A 309 18.62 -30.80 2.81
C LEU A 309 19.63 -31.00 3.94
N VAL A 310 20.61 -30.11 4.10
CA VAL A 310 21.65 -30.29 5.14
C VAL A 310 21.06 -30.20 6.54
N THR A 311 20.10 -29.31 6.79
CA THR A 311 19.47 -29.20 8.11
C THR A 311 18.62 -30.41 8.44
N THR A 312 17.87 -30.97 7.48
CA THR A 312 17.06 -32.17 7.71
C THR A 312 17.92 -33.41 7.96
N LEU A 313 19.10 -33.51 7.32
CA LEU A 313 19.97 -34.68 7.46
C LEU A 313 20.88 -34.62 8.70
N LEU A 314 21.29 -33.44 9.15
CA LEU A 314 22.30 -33.28 10.19
C LEU A 314 21.75 -32.88 11.56
N ILE A 315 20.54 -32.29 11.62
CA ILE A 315 19.97 -31.81 12.89
C ILE A 315 18.97 -32.84 13.43
N PRO A 316 19.07 -33.25 14.70
CA PRO A 316 18.09 -34.13 15.34
C PRO A 316 16.68 -33.52 15.37
N PRO A 317 15.60 -34.31 15.16
CA PRO A 317 14.22 -33.82 15.17
C PRO A 317 13.82 -33.06 16.44
N GLU A 318 14.38 -33.43 17.60
CA GLU A 318 14.08 -32.83 18.90
C GLU A 318 14.60 -31.39 18.99
N ALA A 319 15.70 -31.07 18.31
CA ALA A 319 16.30 -29.74 18.33
C ALA A 319 15.45 -28.69 17.59
N PHE A 320 14.55 -29.12 16.70
CA PHE A 320 13.62 -28.24 15.97
C PHE A 320 12.37 -27.87 16.78
N GLN A 321 12.05 -28.60 17.85
CA GLN A 321 10.81 -28.39 18.61
C GLN A 321 10.75 -27.00 19.28
N PRO A 322 9.57 -26.47 19.64
CA PRO A 322 9.42 -25.28 20.48
C PRO A 322 10.37 -25.29 21.69
N GLY A 323 11.23 -24.26 21.80
CA GLY A 323 12.27 -24.16 22.83
C GLY A 323 13.57 -24.94 22.57
N GLY A 324 13.66 -25.68 21.47
CA GLY A 324 14.87 -26.38 21.04
C GLY A 324 15.95 -25.45 20.49
N VAL A 325 17.21 -25.86 20.58
CA VAL A 325 18.39 -25.05 20.21
C VAL A 325 18.48 -24.69 18.72
N ALA A 326 17.82 -25.45 17.84
CA ALA A 326 17.77 -25.20 16.40
C ALA A 326 16.46 -24.53 15.94
N ASN A 327 15.49 -24.34 16.84
CA ASN A 327 14.19 -23.76 16.49
C ASN A 327 14.33 -22.31 16.02
N GLY A 328 13.97 -22.06 14.76
CA GLY A 328 14.05 -20.76 14.11
C GLY A 328 15.48 -20.30 13.82
N ARG A 329 16.49 -21.17 13.98
CA ARG A 329 17.91 -20.83 13.78
C ARG A 329 18.76 -22.01 13.30
N ALA A 330 18.18 -22.86 12.45
CA ALA A 330 18.78 -24.14 12.05
C ALA A 330 20.18 -24.02 11.41
N LEU A 331 20.40 -23.01 10.57
CA LEU A 331 21.73 -22.76 9.98
C LEU A 331 22.74 -22.23 11.03
N ALA A 332 22.29 -21.36 11.94
CA ALA A 332 23.15 -20.89 13.03
C ALA A 332 23.59 -22.07 13.90
N TYR A 333 22.66 -22.98 14.25
CA TYR A 333 22.97 -24.21 14.99
C TYR A 333 24.08 -25.02 14.31
N LEU A 334 23.99 -25.28 13.00
CA LEU A 334 25.06 -25.97 12.27
C LEU A 334 26.38 -25.19 12.26
N GLY A 335 26.32 -23.85 12.20
CA GLY A 335 27.48 -22.98 12.29
C GLY A 335 28.22 -23.10 13.63
N HIS A 336 27.49 -23.08 14.74
CA HIS A 336 28.06 -23.27 16.08
C HIS A 336 28.64 -24.69 16.24
N GLU A 337 27.87 -25.70 15.87
CA GLU A 337 28.24 -27.11 16.07
C GLU A 337 29.45 -27.53 15.23
N TYR A 338 29.48 -27.17 13.93
CA TYR A 338 30.44 -27.73 12.97
C TYR A 338 31.54 -26.76 12.50
N LEU A 339 31.41 -25.46 12.79
CA LEU A 339 32.43 -24.43 12.48
C LEU A 339 32.94 -23.71 13.74
N GLY A 340 32.37 -24.01 14.91
CA GLY A 340 32.80 -23.52 16.21
C GLY A 340 32.15 -22.20 16.61
N GLU A 341 32.23 -21.90 17.90
CA GLU A 341 31.51 -20.78 18.54
C GLU A 341 31.85 -19.40 17.98
N VAL A 342 33.11 -19.18 17.57
CA VAL A 342 33.53 -17.90 16.99
C VAL A 342 32.86 -17.67 15.64
N PHE A 343 32.88 -18.69 14.76
CA PHE A 343 32.22 -18.60 13.48
C PHE A 343 30.70 -18.50 13.65
N GLY A 344 30.11 -19.34 14.49
CA GLY A 344 28.68 -19.28 14.81
C GLY A 344 28.25 -17.89 15.30
N THR A 345 29.07 -17.23 16.11
CA THR A 345 28.79 -15.87 16.58
C THR A 345 28.90 -14.81 15.48
N ILE A 346 29.85 -14.93 14.56
CA ILE A 346 29.92 -14.07 13.38
C ILE A 346 28.69 -14.28 12.49
N TYR A 347 28.26 -15.54 12.34
CA TYR A 347 27.04 -15.90 11.62
C TYR A 347 25.80 -15.30 12.28
N ASP A 348 25.64 -15.44 13.59
CA ASP A 348 24.56 -14.82 14.37
C ASP A 348 24.55 -13.31 14.17
N ALA A 349 25.69 -12.63 14.29
CA ALA A 349 25.78 -11.19 14.10
C ALA A 349 25.32 -10.78 12.69
N SER A 350 25.71 -11.53 11.65
CA SER A 350 25.25 -11.29 10.29
C SER A 350 23.74 -11.54 10.12
N THR A 351 23.21 -12.57 10.80
CA THR A 351 21.79 -12.95 10.77
C THR A 351 20.93 -11.90 11.47
N ILE A 352 21.37 -11.43 12.65
CA ILE A 352 20.75 -10.33 13.40
C ILE A 352 20.71 -9.07 12.53
N ALA A 353 21.83 -8.73 11.88
CA ALA A 353 21.93 -7.52 11.08
C ALA A 353 21.03 -7.57 9.83
N ILE A 354 20.97 -8.68 9.11
CA ILE A 354 20.10 -8.80 7.93
C ILE A 354 18.62 -8.85 8.32
N LEU A 355 18.24 -9.58 9.38
CA LEU A 355 16.86 -9.63 9.89
C LEU A 355 16.41 -8.25 10.39
N TRP A 356 17.23 -7.57 11.17
CA TRP A 356 16.92 -6.20 11.61
C TRP A 356 16.70 -5.26 10.40
N PHE A 357 17.53 -5.40 9.37
CA PHE A 357 17.43 -4.57 8.17
C PHE A 357 16.30 -5.00 7.22
N ALA A 358 15.78 -6.22 7.30
CA ALA A 358 14.58 -6.65 6.56
C ALA A 358 13.39 -5.72 6.82
N GLY A 359 13.23 -5.26 8.08
CA GLY A 359 12.23 -4.26 8.44
C GLY A 359 12.39 -2.92 7.69
N ALA A 360 13.59 -2.59 7.21
CA ALA A 360 13.81 -1.40 6.38
C ALA A 360 13.15 -1.53 5.00
N SER A 361 13.18 -2.72 4.39
CA SER A 361 12.48 -2.99 3.12
C SER A 361 10.97 -2.78 3.27
N ALA A 362 10.39 -3.33 4.34
CA ALA A 362 8.98 -3.18 4.67
C ALA A 362 8.58 -1.72 4.97
N MET A 363 9.40 -1.00 5.75
CA MET A 363 9.20 0.44 6.02
C MET A 363 9.25 1.26 4.73
N ALA A 364 10.22 1.00 3.85
CA ALA A 364 10.31 1.65 2.55
C ALA A 364 9.07 1.35 1.68
N GLY A 365 8.57 0.12 1.72
CA GLY A 365 7.34 -0.27 1.03
C GLY A 365 6.10 0.47 1.53
N LEU A 366 5.92 0.58 2.85
CA LEU A 366 4.84 1.37 3.46
C LEU A 366 4.92 2.84 3.08
N LEU A 367 6.12 3.43 3.14
CA LEU A 367 6.37 4.83 2.77
C LEU A 367 6.20 5.09 1.27
N ASN A 368 6.26 4.05 0.43
CA ASN A 368 5.98 4.19 -1.00
C ASN A 368 4.48 4.10 -1.30
N ILE A 369 3.79 3.10 -0.73
CA ILE A 369 2.39 2.80 -1.07
C ILE A 369 1.42 3.75 -0.37
N LEU A 370 1.55 3.95 0.95
CA LEU A 370 0.52 4.65 1.73
C LEU A 370 0.35 6.13 1.33
N PRO A 371 1.42 6.93 1.16
CA PRO A 371 1.29 8.33 0.71
C PRO A 371 0.68 8.52 -0.66
N ARG A 372 0.78 7.52 -1.54
CA ARG A 372 0.24 7.58 -2.91
C ARG A 372 -1.26 7.34 -2.92
N TYR A 373 -1.72 6.35 -2.17
CA TYR A 373 -3.11 5.92 -2.20
C TYR A 373 -4.01 6.59 -1.15
N LEU A 374 -3.58 6.72 0.11
CA LEU A 374 -4.43 7.26 1.18
C LEU A 374 -4.88 8.70 0.90
N PRO A 375 -4.00 9.66 0.55
CA PRO A 375 -4.43 11.02 0.23
C PRO A 375 -5.33 11.10 -1.01
N ARG A 376 -5.02 10.31 -2.07
CA ARG A 376 -5.76 10.29 -3.35
C ARG A 376 -7.22 9.90 -3.21
N TYR A 377 -7.57 9.03 -2.26
CA TYR A 377 -8.97 8.68 -2.03
C TYR A 377 -9.66 9.53 -0.95
N GLY A 378 -9.01 10.61 -0.47
CA GLY A 378 -9.53 11.51 0.56
C GLY A 378 -9.31 11.04 2.00
N MET A 379 -8.39 10.09 2.22
CA MET A 379 -8.41 9.19 3.38
C MET A 379 -7.32 9.44 4.43
N ALA A 380 -6.36 10.31 4.13
CA ALA A 380 -5.40 10.78 5.14
C ALA A 380 -5.26 12.31 5.12
N PRO A 381 -4.90 12.91 6.27
CA PRO A 381 -4.56 14.33 6.35
C PRO A 381 -3.36 14.67 5.46
N ASP A 382 -3.22 15.95 5.09
CA ASP A 382 -2.14 16.42 4.20
C ASP A 382 -0.72 16.13 4.73
N TRP A 383 -0.55 16.01 6.06
CA TRP A 383 0.72 15.64 6.68
C TRP A 383 1.13 14.19 6.38
N ALA A 384 0.19 13.30 6.04
CA ALA A 384 0.48 11.92 5.68
C ALA A 384 1.22 11.80 4.33
N ARG A 385 1.40 12.90 3.60
CA ARG A 385 2.32 12.98 2.46
C ARG A 385 3.79 13.11 2.88
N ALA A 386 4.07 13.45 4.14
CA ALA A 386 5.42 13.54 4.66
C ALA A 386 5.91 12.19 5.21
N ASN A 387 7.14 11.82 4.87
CA ASN A 387 7.73 10.54 5.29
C ASN A 387 7.99 10.48 6.81
N ARG A 388 8.52 11.54 7.42
CA ARG A 388 8.93 11.52 8.84
C ARG A 388 7.74 11.29 9.81
N PRO A 389 6.58 11.96 9.67
CA PRO A 389 5.40 11.65 10.48
C PRO A 389 4.91 10.22 10.30
N LEU A 390 4.89 9.70 9.07
CA LEU A 390 4.49 8.32 8.81
C LEU A 390 5.42 7.30 9.45
N VAL A 391 6.74 7.54 9.42
CA VAL A 391 7.70 6.71 10.14
C VAL A 391 7.33 6.64 11.63
N LEU A 392 7.02 7.77 12.27
CA LEU A 392 6.62 7.78 13.69
C LEU A 392 5.32 6.99 13.94
N VAL A 393 4.34 7.08 13.04
CA VAL A 393 3.09 6.33 13.14
C VAL A 393 3.35 4.82 12.99
N PHE A 394 4.08 4.39 11.97
CA PHE A 394 4.41 2.98 11.77
C PHE A 394 5.27 2.43 12.90
N MET A 395 6.18 3.24 13.43
CA MET A 395 6.96 2.91 14.62
C MET A 395 6.09 2.70 15.85
N ALA A 396 5.14 3.59 16.11
CA ALA A 396 4.20 3.43 17.22
C ALA A 396 3.36 2.15 17.06
N ILE A 397 2.85 1.88 15.85
CA ILE A 397 2.08 0.67 15.55
C ILE A 397 2.96 -0.58 15.74
N ALA A 398 4.19 -0.57 15.22
CA ALA A 398 5.14 -1.69 15.37
C ALA A 398 5.46 -1.96 16.85
N LEU A 399 5.61 -0.93 17.68
CA LEU A 399 5.79 -1.10 19.12
C LEU A 399 4.55 -1.69 19.80
N ILE A 400 3.34 -1.23 19.45
CA ILE A 400 2.08 -1.78 19.97
C ILE A 400 1.95 -3.26 19.61
N VAL A 401 2.19 -3.62 18.34
CA VAL A 401 2.16 -5.00 17.86
C VAL A 401 3.21 -5.84 18.60
N THR A 402 4.45 -5.35 18.72
CA THR A 402 5.52 -6.06 19.45
C THR A 402 5.13 -6.35 20.88
N LEU A 403 4.51 -5.40 21.59
CA LEU A 403 4.05 -5.59 22.96
C LEU A 403 2.86 -6.57 23.03
N ALA A 404 1.91 -6.48 22.08
CA ALA A 404 0.74 -7.36 22.01
C ALA A 404 1.15 -8.83 21.80
N PHE A 405 2.13 -9.08 20.93
CA PHE A 405 2.69 -10.40 20.67
C PHE A 405 3.83 -10.79 21.61
N LYS A 406 4.19 -9.94 22.58
CA LYS A 406 5.32 -10.17 23.51
C LYS A 406 6.64 -10.47 22.79
N ALA A 407 6.84 -9.86 21.63
CA ALA A 407 7.96 -10.12 20.72
C ALA A 407 8.15 -11.61 20.34
N ASP A 408 7.07 -12.38 20.33
CA ASP A 408 7.08 -13.78 19.92
C ASP A 408 6.99 -13.91 18.40
N VAL A 409 7.90 -14.67 17.80
CA VAL A 409 8.00 -14.84 16.34
C VAL A 409 6.89 -15.77 15.84
N ASP A 410 6.64 -16.87 16.56
CA ASP A 410 5.69 -17.90 16.16
C ASP A 410 4.25 -17.37 16.19
N ALA A 411 3.92 -16.56 17.21
CA ALA A 411 2.62 -15.92 17.35
C ALA A 411 2.31 -14.89 16.25
N GLN A 412 3.34 -14.30 15.63
CA GLN A 412 3.20 -13.32 14.55
C GLN A 412 3.17 -13.94 13.15
N ALA A 413 3.69 -15.17 13.00
CA ALA A 413 3.91 -15.80 11.70
C ALA A 413 2.62 -15.96 10.87
N SER A 414 1.48 -16.25 11.52
CA SER A 414 0.18 -16.41 10.86
C SER A 414 -0.35 -15.10 10.26
N ALA A 415 -0.16 -13.97 10.96
CA ALA A 415 -0.55 -12.64 10.50
C ALA A 415 0.29 -12.19 9.31
N TYR A 416 1.60 -12.42 9.38
CA TYR A 416 2.52 -12.19 8.26
C TYR A 416 2.14 -13.00 7.02
N ALA A 417 1.97 -14.32 7.17
CA ALA A 417 1.58 -15.20 6.08
C ALA A 417 0.27 -14.75 5.43
N THR A 418 -0.72 -14.38 6.24
CA THR A 418 -2.01 -13.88 5.74
C THR A 418 -1.85 -12.59 4.93
N GLY A 419 -1.08 -11.62 5.43
CA GLY A 419 -0.82 -10.36 4.74
C GLY A 419 -0.15 -10.56 3.39
N VAL A 420 0.96 -11.32 3.35
CA VAL A 420 1.73 -11.56 2.13
C VAL A 420 0.94 -12.39 1.12
N LEU A 421 0.27 -13.47 1.55
CA LEU A 421 -0.51 -14.33 0.66
C LEU A 421 -1.69 -13.59 0.02
N ALA A 422 -2.30 -12.64 0.73
CA ALA A 422 -3.33 -11.77 0.15
C ALA A 422 -2.75 -10.92 -1.01
N LEU A 423 -1.53 -10.39 -0.86
CA LEU A 423 -0.85 -9.65 -1.93
C LEU A 423 -0.49 -10.55 -3.12
N MET A 424 0.10 -11.72 -2.86
CA MET A 424 0.43 -12.70 -3.91
C MET A 424 -0.81 -13.15 -4.68
N THR A 425 -1.90 -13.45 -3.95
CA THR A 425 -3.18 -13.85 -4.56
C THR A 425 -3.75 -12.72 -5.39
N SER A 426 -3.72 -11.48 -4.89
CA SER A 426 -4.17 -10.30 -5.64
C SER A 426 -3.36 -10.10 -6.93
N ALA A 427 -2.03 -10.29 -6.87
CA ALA A 427 -1.14 -10.16 -8.03
C ALA A 427 -1.40 -11.26 -9.06
N ALA A 428 -1.59 -12.50 -8.62
CA ALA A 428 -1.88 -13.63 -9.51
C ALA A 428 -3.19 -13.40 -10.27
N VAL A 429 -4.24 -12.98 -9.57
CA VAL A 429 -5.55 -12.67 -10.16
C VAL A 429 -5.45 -11.47 -11.10
N ALA A 430 -4.76 -10.40 -10.70
CA ALA A 430 -4.58 -9.20 -11.52
C ALA A 430 -3.89 -9.52 -12.85
N VAL A 431 -2.79 -10.27 -12.80
CA VAL A 431 -2.01 -10.67 -13.97
C VAL A 431 -2.81 -11.62 -14.87
N SER A 432 -3.57 -12.56 -14.29
CA SER A 432 -4.47 -13.45 -15.04
C SER A 432 -5.51 -12.66 -15.83
N LEU A 433 -6.21 -11.73 -15.16
CA LEU A 433 -7.21 -10.87 -15.79
C LEU A 433 -6.60 -10.00 -16.88
N SER A 434 -5.41 -9.44 -16.63
CA SER A 434 -4.71 -8.61 -17.60
C SER A 434 -4.30 -9.41 -18.85
N ALA A 435 -3.76 -10.63 -18.69
CA ALA A 435 -3.40 -11.49 -19.82
C ALA A 435 -4.61 -11.84 -20.70
N PHE A 436 -5.77 -12.13 -20.11
CA PHE A 436 -7.00 -12.35 -20.87
C PHE A 436 -7.48 -11.09 -21.60
N ARG A 437 -7.37 -9.91 -20.98
CA ARG A 437 -7.68 -8.64 -21.66
C ARG A 437 -6.78 -8.36 -22.86
N HIS A 438 -5.50 -8.72 -22.76
CA HIS A 438 -4.53 -8.63 -23.85
C HIS A 438 -4.64 -9.77 -24.88
N LYS A 439 -5.65 -10.66 -24.75
CA LYS A 439 -5.90 -11.83 -25.62
C LYS A 439 -4.78 -12.88 -25.61
N GLU A 440 -3.92 -12.89 -24.60
CA GLU A 440 -2.82 -13.84 -24.41
C GLU A 440 -3.32 -15.14 -23.74
N ARG A 441 -4.14 -15.93 -24.45
CA ARG A 441 -4.87 -17.07 -23.86
C ARG A 441 -3.97 -18.10 -23.16
N GLY A 442 -2.80 -18.41 -23.71
CA GLY A 442 -1.87 -19.38 -23.11
C GLY A 442 -1.32 -18.90 -21.76
N LEU A 443 -0.88 -17.64 -21.70
CA LEU A 443 -0.40 -17.02 -20.46
C LEU A 443 -1.55 -16.82 -19.46
N GLY A 444 -2.74 -16.42 -19.94
CA GLY A 444 -3.94 -16.31 -19.10
C GLY A 444 -4.29 -17.60 -18.37
N VAL A 445 -4.23 -18.75 -19.06
CA VAL A 445 -4.43 -20.07 -18.42
C VAL A 445 -3.34 -20.38 -17.39
N ALA A 446 -2.07 -20.14 -17.72
CA ALA A 446 -0.96 -20.36 -16.78
C ALA A 446 -1.08 -19.50 -15.51
N PHE A 447 -1.44 -18.22 -15.66
CA PHE A 447 -1.66 -17.32 -14.53
C PHE A 447 -2.95 -17.64 -13.76
N THR A 448 -3.97 -18.20 -14.41
CA THR A 448 -5.14 -18.74 -13.73
C THR A 448 -4.78 -19.93 -12.84
N ILE A 449 -3.98 -20.87 -13.34
CA ILE A 449 -3.48 -22.00 -12.53
C ILE A 449 -2.69 -21.47 -11.32
N THR A 450 -1.80 -20.49 -11.56
CA THR A 450 -1.04 -19.83 -10.48
C THR A 450 -1.96 -19.16 -9.46
N SER A 451 -3.02 -18.49 -9.92
CA SER A 451 -4.04 -17.89 -9.05
C SER A 451 -4.75 -18.93 -8.21
N LEU A 452 -5.15 -20.07 -8.79
CA LEU A 452 -5.79 -21.16 -8.06
C LEU A 452 -4.88 -21.75 -6.99
N VAL A 453 -3.58 -21.89 -7.26
CA VAL A 453 -2.59 -22.33 -6.27
C VAL A 453 -2.50 -21.33 -5.11
N PHE A 454 -2.38 -20.03 -5.36
CA PHE A 454 -2.33 -19.03 -4.28
C PHE A 454 -3.64 -18.89 -3.52
N ILE A 455 -4.79 -19.02 -4.18
CA ILE A 455 -6.10 -19.08 -3.52
C ILE A 455 -6.17 -20.29 -2.58
N TYR A 456 -5.73 -21.47 -3.06
CA TYR A 456 -5.68 -22.68 -2.25
C TYR A 456 -4.77 -22.50 -1.02
N VAL A 457 -3.56 -21.98 -1.21
CA VAL A 457 -2.62 -21.73 -0.11
C VAL A 457 -3.21 -20.75 0.89
N THR A 458 -3.80 -19.65 0.41
CA THR A 458 -4.46 -18.65 1.26
C THR A 458 -5.60 -19.27 2.07
N ALA A 459 -6.46 -20.06 1.42
CA ALA A 459 -7.56 -20.73 2.09
C ALA A 459 -7.06 -21.71 3.16
N VAL A 460 -6.08 -22.55 2.85
CA VAL A 460 -5.49 -23.51 3.80
C VAL A 460 -4.84 -22.78 4.97
N THR A 461 -4.09 -21.70 4.73
CA THR A 461 -3.46 -20.91 5.78
C THR A 461 -4.50 -20.26 6.70
N VAL A 462 -5.55 -19.65 6.15
CA VAL A 462 -6.63 -19.04 6.93
C VAL A 462 -7.41 -20.07 7.73
N LEU A 463 -7.70 -21.25 7.16
CA LEU A 463 -8.42 -22.31 7.86
C LEU A 463 -7.59 -22.93 8.99
N ASN A 464 -6.28 -23.08 8.80
CA ASN A 464 -5.38 -23.62 9.82
C ASN A 464 -5.04 -22.60 10.93
N SER A 465 -5.03 -21.31 10.61
CA SER A 465 -4.62 -20.24 11.53
C SER A 465 -5.48 -18.99 11.34
N PRO A 466 -6.78 -19.03 11.74
CA PRO A 466 -7.73 -17.94 11.52
C PRO A 466 -7.35 -16.65 12.25
N GLU A 467 -6.54 -16.76 13.31
CA GLU A 467 -6.00 -15.62 14.06
C GLU A 467 -5.28 -14.62 13.16
N GLY A 468 -4.53 -15.10 12.16
CA GLY A 468 -3.84 -14.26 11.18
C GLY A 468 -4.81 -13.39 10.37
N LEU A 469 -5.97 -13.95 10.00
CA LEU A 469 -7.04 -13.22 9.32
C LEU A 469 -7.70 -12.19 10.23
N TYR A 470 -7.97 -12.52 11.50
CA TYR A 470 -8.55 -11.55 12.43
C TYR A 470 -7.65 -10.32 12.59
N ILE A 471 -6.35 -10.53 12.70
CA ILE A 471 -5.37 -9.44 12.77
C ILE A 471 -5.39 -8.60 11.50
N ALA A 472 -5.37 -9.24 10.32
CA ALA A 472 -5.44 -8.53 9.05
C ALA A 472 -6.74 -7.71 8.92
N LEU A 473 -7.88 -8.28 9.34
CA LEU A 473 -9.17 -7.59 9.33
C LEU A 473 -9.21 -6.41 10.32
N MET A 474 -8.49 -6.48 11.45
CA MET A 474 -8.36 -5.32 12.34
C MET A 474 -7.58 -4.17 11.68
N PHE A 475 -6.50 -4.46 10.95
CA PHE A 475 -5.78 -3.44 10.17
C PHE A 475 -6.65 -2.86 9.06
N VAL A 476 -7.36 -3.70 8.32
CA VAL A 476 -8.34 -3.28 7.30
C VAL A 476 -9.39 -2.37 7.94
N ALA A 477 -10.00 -2.79 9.05
CA ALA A 477 -11.01 -2.02 9.75
C ALA A 477 -10.45 -0.68 10.28
N ALA A 478 -9.23 -0.65 10.81
CA ALA A 478 -8.58 0.57 11.28
C ALA A 478 -8.33 1.55 10.11
N ILE A 479 -7.82 1.05 8.98
CA ILE A 479 -7.63 1.87 7.77
C ILE A 479 -8.97 2.37 7.25
N LEU A 480 -10.00 1.53 7.17
CA LEU A 480 -11.34 1.96 6.76
C LEU A 480 -11.91 3.02 7.72
N ALA A 481 -11.77 2.82 9.03
CA ALA A 481 -12.25 3.77 10.03
C ALA A 481 -11.55 5.13 9.92
N VAL A 482 -10.21 5.14 9.80
CA VAL A 482 -9.44 6.37 9.59
C VAL A 482 -9.81 7.02 8.26
N SER A 483 -10.00 6.22 7.22
CA SER A 483 -10.39 6.71 5.88
C SER A 483 -11.75 7.39 5.89
N VAL A 484 -12.74 6.77 6.55
CA VAL A 484 -14.09 7.33 6.72
C VAL A 484 -14.05 8.58 7.59
N ALA A 485 -13.34 8.55 8.71
CA ALA A 485 -13.19 9.72 9.60
C ALA A 485 -12.53 10.90 8.89
N SER A 486 -11.45 10.65 8.14
CA SER A 486 -10.78 11.65 7.31
C SER A 486 -11.73 12.20 6.25
N ARG A 487 -12.47 11.34 5.55
CA ARG A 487 -13.43 11.77 4.51
C ARG A 487 -14.53 12.66 5.07
N VAL A 488 -15.12 12.27 6.21
CA VAL A 488 -16.15 13.06 6.91
C VAL A 488 -15.59 14.40 7.35
N GLN A 489 -14.35 14.46 7.86
CA GLN A 489 -13.76 15.74 8.25
C GLN A 489 -13.52 16.65 7.03
N ARG A 490 -13.01 16.07 5.94
CA ARG A 490 -12.61 16.80 4.72
C ARG A 490 -13.77 17.25 3.85
N SER A 491 -14.92 16.57 3.88
CA SER A 491 -16.09 16.95 3.08
C SER A 491 -16.64 18.34 3.41
N PHE A 492 -16.33 18.85 4.60
CA PHE A 492 -16.78 20.17 5.06
C PHE A 492 -15.75 21.28 4.79
N GLU A 493 -14.60 20.97 4.20
CA GLU A 493 -13.55 21.95 3.87
C GLU A 493 -13.70 22.45 2.43
N LEU A 494 -13.65 23.78 2.25
CA LEU A 494 -13.63 24.40 0.91
C LEU A 494 -12.25 24.14 0.29
N ARG A 495 -12.20 23.37 -0.79
CA ARG A 495 -10.95 22.85 -1.38
C ARG A 495 -10.78 23.23 -2.85
N VAL A 496 -11.36 24.36 -3.22
CA VAL A 496 -11.19 24.94 -4.55
C VAL A 496 -10.15 26.04 -4.45
N SER A 497 -9.03 25.86 -5.14
CA SER A 497 -7.93 26.83 -5.18
C SER A 497 -8.30 28.05 -6.02
N SER A 498 -9.05 27.84 -7.11
CA SER A 498 -9.53 28.89 -8.00
C SER A 498 -10.81 28.46 -8.74
N VAL A 499 -11.60 29.46 -9.11
CA VAL A 499 -12.78 29.29 -9.97
C VAL A 499 -12.48 30.01 -11.26
N GLU A 500 -12.43 29.27 -12.36
CA GLU A 500 -12.18 29.77 -13.70
C GLU A 500 -13.49 29.86 -14.46
N ILE A 501 -13.96 31.10 -14.65
CA ILE A 501 -15.19 31.38 -15.41
C ILE A 501 -14.78 31.73 -16.83
N ASP A 502 -15.33 31.02 -17.83
CA ASP A 502 -15.10 31.31 -19.25
C ASP A 502 -15.73 32.66 -19.66
N ASP A 503 -15.34 33.18 -20.84
CA ASP A 503 -15.80 34.49 -21.29
C ASP A 503 -17.31 34.53 -21.58
N ALA A 504 -17.90 33.39 -21.94
CA ALA A 504 -19.33 33.27 -22.23
C ALA A 504 -20.18 33.31 -20.94
N ALA A 505 -19.79 32.58 -19.90
CA ALA A 505 -20.37 32.62 -18.56
C ALA A 505 -20.16 33.97 -17.87
N ARG A 506 -19.00 34.62 -18.05
CA ARG A 506 -18.82 36.01 -17.59
C ARG A 506 -19.79 36.97 -18.26
N SER A 507 -20.02 36.81 -19.57
CA SER A 507 -20.96 37.65 -20.31
C SER A 507 -22.39 37.41 -19.84
N MET A 508 -22.79 36.15 -19.67
CA MET A 508 -24.09 35.77 -19.12
C MET A 508 -24.31 36.36 -17.72
N LEU A 509 -23.33 36.26 -16.82
CA LEU A 509 -23.41 36.83 -15.47
C LEU A 509 -23.56 38.36 -15.45
N LYS A 510 -23.00 39.08 -16.43
CA LYS A 510 -23.14 40.54 -16.54
C LYS A 510 -24.57 40.97 -16.92
N GLU A 511 -25.32 40.11 -17.61
CA GLU A 511 -26.71 40.37 -17.98
C GLU A 511 -27.69 40.28 -16.81
N PHE A 512 -27.23 39.80 -15.64
CA PHE A 512 -28.00 39.72 -14.39
C PHE A 512 -27.41 40.70 -13.36
N PRO A 513 -27.61 42.02 -13.52
CA PRO A 513 -27.04 43.03 -12.61
C PRO A 513 -27.73 43.08 -11.23
N ILE A 514 -28.92 42.48 -11.10
CA ILE A 514 -29.71 42.50 -9.87
C ILE A 514 -29.04 41.60 -8.82
N ARG A 515 -28.81 42.16 -7.63
CA ARG A 515 -28.32 41.44 -6.46
C ARG A 515 -29.47 41.24 -5.46
N PRO A 516 -29.58 40.08 -4.80
CA PRO A 516 -28.65 38.94 -4.85
C PRO A 516 -28.75 38.16 -6.17
N LEU A 517 -27.64 37.58 -6.61
CA LEU A 517 -27.67 36.58 -7.70
C LEU A 517 -28.39 35.34 -7.17
N ARG A 518 -29.35 34.81 -7.93
CA ARG A 518 -30.17 33.66 -7.53
C ARG A 518 -29.91 32.48 -8.44
N PHE A 519 -29.61 31.33 -7.83
CA PHE A 519 -29.35 30.07 -8.50
C PHE A 519 -30.38 29.02 -8.13
N VAL A 520 -30.92 28.29 -9.11
CA VAL A 520 -31.73 27.09 -8.87
C VAL A 520 -30.89 25.88 -9.24
N ALA A 521 -30.65 24.98 -8.27
CA ALA A 521 -29.88 23.77 -8.51
C ALA A 521 -30.65 22.79 -9.40
N HIS A 522 -29.98 22.27 -10.43
CA HIS A 522 -30.55 21.34 -11.42
C HIS A 522 -29.62 20.15 -11.65
N ASN A 523 -30.20 18.97 -11.91
CA ASN A 523 -29.44 17.76 -12.18
C ASN A 523 -29.02 17.72 -13.67
N PRO A 524 -27.72 17.65 -14.01
CA PRO A 524 -27.26 17.66 -15.40
C PRO A 524 -27.76 16.48 -16.25
N ASP A 525 -28.19 15.36 -15.65
CA ASP A 525 -28.68 14.18 -16.39
C ASP A 525 -30.05 14.41 -17.06
N GLU A 526 -30.83 15.39 -16.59
CA GLU A 526 -32.21 15.62 -17.01
C GLU A 526 -32.35 16.86 -17.92
N THR A 527 -31.83 16.79 -19.15
CA THR A 527 -31.71 17.98 -20.03
C THR A 527 -32.98 18.36 -20.83
N SER A 528 -34.14 17.79 -20.52
CA SER A 528 -35.36 18.03 -21.30
C SER A 528 -36.01 19.38 -20.98
N LEU A 529 -36.54 20.08 -22.00
CA LEU A 529 -37.25 21.36 -21.83
C LEU A 529 -38.43 21.26 -20.84
N ALA A 530 -39.13 20.12 -20.84
CA ALA A 530 -40.24 19.88 -19.94
C ALA A 530 -39.79 19.84 -18.46
N GLU A 531 -38.60 19.30 -18.19
CA GLU A 531 -38.07 19.23 -16.84
C GLU A 531 -37.62 20.61 -16.32
N TYR A 532 -36.96 21.42 -17.16
CA TYR A 532 -36.63 22.81 -16.77
C TYR A 532 -37.88 23.64 -16.45
N ARG A 533 -38.95 23.52 -17.26
CA ARG A 533 -40.25 24.19 -16.99
C ARG A 533 -40.85 23.75 -15.66
N LYS A 534 -40.86 22.44 -15.42
CA LYS A 534 -41.37 21.86 -14.17
C LYS A 534 -40.53 22.29 -12.97
N LYS A 535 -39.21 22.36 -13.11
CA LYS A 535 -38.28 22.80 -12.06
C LYS A 535 -38.43 24.29 -11.76
N GLU A 536 -38.59 25.13 -12.77
CA GLU A 536 -38.89 26.56 -12.61
C GLU A 536 -40.19 26.76 -11.82
N LEU A 537 -41.29 26.15 -12.26
CA LEU A 537 -42.59 26.29 -11.60
C LEU A 537 -42.51 25.89 -10.12
N ARG A 538 -41.84 24.78 -9.81
CA ARG A 538 -41.63 24.32 -8.43
C ARG A 538 -40.74 25.29 -7.64
N ALA A 539 -39.63 25.76 -8.21
CA ALA A 539 -38.74 26.68 -7.54
C ALA A 539 -39.45 28.00 -7.20
N ARG A 540 -40.23 28.55 -8.14
CA ARG A 540 -41.04 29.77 -7.89
C ARG A 540 -42.09 29.56 -6.82
N GLN A 541 -42.81 28.43 -6.85
CA GLN A 541 -43.82 28.09 -5.84
C GLN A 541 -43.22 27.89 -4.45
N MET A 542 -42.13 27.13 -4.33
CA MET A 542 -41.53 26.74 -3.05
C MET A 542 -40.70 27.87 -2.42
N ALA A 543 -40.03 28.69 -3.24
CA ALA A 543 -39.20 29.79 -2.76
C ALA A 543 -39.92 31.14 -2.75
N HIS A 544 -41.21 31.18 -3.12
CA HIS A 544 -42.03 32.39 -3.28
C HIS A 544 -41.33 33.49 -4.10
N LEU A 545 -40.66 33.08 -5.19
CA LEU A 545 -39.99 34.02 -6.09
C LEU A 545 -41.05 34.74 -6.94
N PRO A 546 -41.02 36.09 -7.01
CA PRO A 546 -41.89 36.85 -7.93
C PRO A 546 -41.71 36.39 -9.38
N ASP A 547 -42.77 36.44 -10.19
CA ASP A 547 -42.74 35.97 -11.59
C ASP A 547 -41.68 36.70 -12.44
N ASP A 548 -41.46 37.99 -12.15
CA ASP A 548 -40.51 38.84 -12.87
C ASP A 548 -39.06 38.75 -12.35
N ASP A 549 -38.82 38.05 -11.23
CA ASP A 549 -37.49 37.97 -10.62
C ASP A 549 -36.61 36.97 -11.40
N PRO A 550 -35.47 37.40 -11.98
CA PRO A 550 -34.63 36.53 -12.79
C PRO A 550 -33.77 35.63 -11.90
N PHE A 551 -33.58 34.38 -12.34
CA PHE A 551 -32.65 33.42 -11.74
C PHE A 551 -31.88 32.66 -12.82
N LEU A 552 -30.78 32.02 -12.43
CA LEU A 552 -29.97 31.14 -13.28
C LEU A 552 -30.10 29.70 -12.79
N PHE A 553 -30.12 28.74 -13.71
CA PHE A 553 -29.90 27.34 -13.32
C PHE A 553 -28.42 27.11 -13.05
N LEU A 554 -28.12 26.33 -12.02
CA LEU A 554 -26.76 25.90 -11.70
C LEU A 554 -26.71 24.37 -11.77
N GLU A 555 -25.87 23.88 -12.68
CA GLU A 555 -25.57 22.47 -12.84
C GLU A 555 -24.13 22.22 -12.43
N VAL A 556 -23.89 21.11 -11.73
CA VAL A 556 -22.54 20.65 -11.44
C VAL A 556 -22.32 19.31 -12.10
N GLU A 557 -21.31 19.24 -12.95
CA GLU A 557 -20.76 17.97 -13.44
C GLU A 557 -19.58 17.60 -12.54
N VAL A 558 -19.61 16.37 -12.00
CA VAL A 558 -18.52 15.86 -11.17
C VAL A 558 -17.52 15.15 -12.08
N ASP A 559 -16.36 15.75 -12.29
CA ASP A 559 -15.19 15.01 -12.79
C ASP A 559 -14.78 14.02 -11.68
N ASP A 560 -14.41 12.78 -12.07
CA ASP A 560 -14.16 11.63 -11.17
C ASP A 560 -13.95 12.06 -9.71
N ALA A 561 -14.94 11.84 -8.83
CA ALA A 561 -14.97 12.34 -7.44
C ALA A 561 -13.75 11.93 -6.58
N SER A 562 -12.88 11.07 -7.13
CA SER A 562 -11.59 10.63 -6.59
C SER A 562 -10.43 11.55 -6.96
N GLU A 563 -10.49 12.19 -8.12
CA GLU A 563 -9.52 13.17 -8.58
C GLU A 563 -9.95 14.53 -8.04
N PHE A 564 -9.34 14.89 -6.92
CA PHE A 564 -9.48 16.21 -6.34
C PHE A 564 -8.87 17.24 -7.31
N SER A 565 -9.66 17.70 -8.29
CA SER A 565 -9.29 18.86 -9.11
C SER A 565 -9.38 20.11 -8.24
N ASP A 566 -8.28 20.88 -8.21
CA ASP A 566 -8.17 22.10 -7.44
C ASP A 566 -8.83 23.31 -8.13
N VAL A 567 -9.35 23.15 -9.35
CA VAL A 567 -9.94 24.22 -10.17
C VAL A 567 -11.39 23.89 -10.51
N VAL A 568 -12.28 24.85 -10.29
CA VAL A 568 -13.67 24.79 -10.77
C VAL A 568 -13.79 25.54 -12.08
N GLU A 569 -14.04 24.82 -13.16
CA GLU A 569 -14.29 25.40 -14.48
C GLU A 569 -15.78 25.70 -14.64
N VAL A 570 -16.13 26.90 -15.08
CA VAL A 570 -17.52 27.34 -15.22
C VAL A 570 -17.77 27.80 -16.65
N THR A 571 -18.69 27.12 -17.32
CA THR A 571 -19.13 27.42 -18.67
C THR A 571 -20.60 27.84 -18.70
N SER A 572 -20.99 28.58 -19.73
CA SER A 572 -22.39 28.92 -19.96
C SER A 572 -23.06 27.95 -20.91
N HIS A 573 -24.26 27.52 -20.56
CA HIS A 573 -25.13 26.71 -21.41
C HIS A 573 -26.51 27.37 -21.52
N GLN A 574 -27.23 27.07 -22.60
CA GLN A 574 -28.59 27.55 -22.82
C GLN A 574 -29.45 26.43 -23.41
N VAL A 575 -30.61 26.20 -22.79
CA VAL A 575 -31.64 25.29 -23.30
C VAL A 575 -32.91 26.09 -23.51
N ALA A 576 -33.24 26.39 -24.77
CA ALA A 576 -34.34 27.28 -25.14
C ALA A 576 -34.27 28.65 -24.40
N GLU A 577 -35.29 29.02 -23.64
CA GLU A 577 -35.32 30.23 -22.81
C GLU A 577 -34.45 30.19 -21.54
N TYR A 578 -33.98 29.00 -21.13
CA TYR A 578 -33.32 28.81 -19.84
C TYR A 578 -31.80 28.98 -19.92
N ARG A 579 -31.27 29.81 -19.01
CA ARG A 579 -29.84 30.07 -18.88
C ARG A 579 -29.24 29.27 -17.74
N ILE A 580 -28.15 28.56 -18.05
CA ILE A 580 -27.54 27.57 -17.18
C ILE A 580 -26.06 27.91 -17.03
N LEU A 581 -25.59 28.01 -15.79
CA LEU A 581 -24.17 27.90 -15.50
C LEU A 581 -23.86 26.46 -15.17
N ARG A 582 -22.93 25.88 -15.93
CA ARG A 582 -22.44 24.54 -15.69
C ARG A 582 -21.04 24.65 -15.09
N ALA A 583 -20.88 24.09 -13.91
CA ALA A 583 -19.61 24.06 -13.21
C ALA A 583 -19.08 22.63 -13.18
N LYS A 584 -17.79 22.47 -13.47
CA LYS A 584 -17.08 21.20 -13.30
C LYS A 584 -16.22 21.25 -12.06
N GLY A 585 -16.28 20.22 -11.22
CA GLY A 585 -15.43 20.14 -10.04
C GLY A 585 -15.56 18.81 -9.28
N SER A 586 -14.80 18.66 -8.20
CA SER A 586 -14.63 17.36 -7.52
C SER A 586 -15.82 16.89 -6.69
N SER A 587 -16.74 17.79 -6.29
CA SER A 587 -17.99 17.41 -5.62
C SER A 587 -19.05 18.50 -5.72
N VAL A 588 -20.31 18.10 -5.88
CA VAL A 588 -21.44 19.05 -6.04
C VAL A 588 -21.49 20.11 -4.94
N PRO A 589 -21.45 19.77 -3.63
CA PRO A 589 -21.54 20.79 -2.57
C PRO A 589 -20.34 21.76 -2.54
N ASN A 590 -19.12 21.27 -2.82
CA ASN A 590 -17.91 22.08 -2.77
C ASN A 590 -17.83 23.01 -3.99
N THR A 591 -18.16 22.50 -5.18
CA THR A 591 -18.24 23.29 -6.41
C THR A 591 -19.27 24.41 -6.28
N ILE A 592 -20.47 24.13 -5.77
CA ILE A 592 -21.49 25.17 -5.52
C ILE A 592 -20.98 26.19 -4.50
N ALA A 593 -20.45 25.74 -3.36
CA ALA A 593 -19.95 26.64 -2.33
C ALA A 593 -18.81 27.55 -2.84
N ALA A 594 -17.87 26.99 -3.61
CA ALA A 594 -16.75 27.72 -4.18
C ALA A 594 -17.20 28.77 -5.20
N LEU A 595 -18.12 28.39 -6.11
CA LEU A 595 -18.70 29.32 -7.07
C LEU A 595 -19.43 30.47 -6.37
N LEU A 596 -20.26 30.17 -5.38
CA LEU A 596 -21.00 31.19 -4.62
C LEU A 596 -20.06 32.13 -3.86
N LEU A 597 -18.99 31.61 -3.27
CA LEU A 597 -17.97 32.42 -2.59
C LEU A 597 -17.15 33.26 -3.58
N HIS A 598 -16.91 32.77 -4.80
CA HIS A 598 -16.21 33.49 -5.85
C HIS A 598 -17.07 34.63 -6.43
N LEU A 599 -18.36 34.38 -6.67
CA LEU A 599 -19.32 35.37 -7.19
C LEU A 599 -19.77 36.40 -6.14
N ARG A 600 -19.32 36.23 -4.90
CA ARG A 600 -19.55 37.17 -3.80
C ARG A 600 -18.79 38.47 -4.05
N GLY A 601 -19.54 39.51 -4.42
CA GLY A 601 -19.04 40.89 -4.50
C GLY A 601 -19.12 41.62 -3.16
N LYS A 602 -19.05 42.95 -3.21
CA LYS A 602 -19.30 43.86 -2.06
C LYS A 602 -20.79 44.10 -1.74
N GLY A 603 -21.69 43.43 -2.47
CA GLY A 603 -23.15 43.56 -2.31
C GLY A 603 -23.78 42.39 -1.56
N THR A 604 -25.08 42.21 -1.71
CA THR A 604 -25.83 41.09 -1.12
C THR A 604 -25.25 39.74 -1.58
N PRO A 605 -25.03 38.78 -0.67
CA PRO A 605 -24.49 37.48 -1.01
C PRO A 605 -25.39 36.73 -2.01
N PRO A 606 -24.81 35.91 -2.91
CA PRO A 606 -25.61 35.09 -3.81
C PRO A 606 -26.43 34.05 -3.03
N GLN A 607 -27.54 33.63 -3.61
CA GLN A 607 -28.50 32.69 -3.03
C GLN A 607 -28.64 31.48 -3.94
N VAL A 608 -28.74 30.29 -3.36
CA VAL A 608 -29.00 29.05 -4.08
C VAL A 608 -30.22 28.33 -3.50
N TYR A 609 -31.09 27.83 -4.37
CA TYR A 609 -32.33 27.14 -4.03
C TYR A 609 -32.21 25.66 -4.38
N PHE A 610 -32.45 24.83 -3.37
CA PHE A 610 -32.53 23.38 -3.47
C PHE A 610 -33.93 22.88 -3.13
N GLN A 611 -34.18 21.62 -3.46
CA GLN A 611 -35.35 20.87 -3.03
C GLN A 611 -34.93 19.84 -1.98
N TRP A 612 -35.79 19.55 -1.00
CA TRP A 612 -35.57 18.43 -0.10
C TRP A 612 -35.44 17.13 -0.88
N SER A 613 -34.44 16.32 -0.51
CA SER A 613 -34.34 14.95 -1.02
C SER A 613 -35.47 14.11 -0.43
N GLU A 614 -36.12 13.29 -1.26
CA GLU A 614 -37.10 12.29 -0.81
C GLU A 614 -36.42 11.00 -0.29
N GLU A 615 -35.09 10.96 -0.29
CA GLU A 615 -34.32 9.80 0.15
C GLU A 615 -34.25 9.69 1.67
N GLY A 616 -34.27 8.46 2.17
CA GLY A 616 -34.09 8.19 3.60
C GLY A 616 -32.71 8.66 4.09
N PRO A 617 -32.56 9.10 5.36
CA PRO A 617 -31.29 9.60 5.91
C PRO A 617 -30.12 8.63 5.79
N VAL A 618 -30.38 7.32 5.88
CA VAL A 618 -29.36 6.27 5.71
C VAL A 618 -28.91 6.16 4.26
N SER A 619 -29.83 6.32 3.30
CA SER A 619 -29.50 6.33 1.87
C SER A 619 -28.62 7.53 1.54
N ALA A 620 -28.99 8.72 2.01
CA ALA A 620 -28.20 9.95 1.82
C ALA A 620 -26.82 9.86 2.50
N ALA A 621 -26.72 9.24 3.69
CA ALA A 621 -25.44 9.01 4.36
C ALA A 621 -24.56 7.96 3.65
N MET A 622 -25.17 6.90 3.11
CA MET A 622 -24.46 5.92 2.30
C MET A 622 -23.99 6.55 0.99
N ARG A 623 -24.83 7.34 0.32
CA ARG A 623 -24.47 8.08 -0.89
C ARG A 623 -23.40 9.13 -0.64
N PHE A 624 -23.42 9.78 0.52
CA PHE A 624 -22.33 10.62 0.97
C PHE A 624 -21.01 9.84 1.12
N LEU A 625 -21.06 8.65 1.76
CA LEU A 625 -19.88 7.80 1.94
C LEU A 625 -19.39 7.18 0.62
N VAL A 626 -20.31 6.83 -0.27
CA VAL A 626 -20.12 6.02 -1.48
C VAL A 626 -19.99 6.86 -2.73
N GLU A 627 -20.49 8.09 -2.82
CA GLU A 627 -20.45 8.91 -4.05
C GLU A 627 -19.87 10.31 -3.77
N GLY A 628 -19.74 10.69 -2.49
CA GLY A 628 -19.41 12.08 -2.10
C GLY A 628 -20.59 13.04 -2.27
N GLU A 629 -21.66 12.57 -2.93
CA GLU A 629 -22.97 13.19 -3.06
C GLU A 629 -23.82 12.76 -1.85
N GLY A 630 -23.66 13.48 -0.75
CA GLY A 630 -24.56 13.34 0.39
C GLY A 630 -25.82 14.16 0.21
N ASP A 631 -26.43 14.54 1.32
CA ASP A 631 -27.48 15.56 1.33
C ASP A 631 -26.87 16.91 0.92
N ILE A 632 -26.96 17.25 -0.37
CA ILE A 632 -26.26 18.39 -1.00
C ILE A 632 -26.54 19.70 -0.28
N PRO A 633 -27.79 20.06 0.08
CA PRO A 633 -28.08 21.37 0.66
C PRO A 633 -27.47 21.57 2.07
N PRO A 634 -27.62 20.65 3.04
CA PRO A 634 -26.95 20.77 4.33
C PRO A 634 -25.43 20.80 4.22
N LEU A 635 -24.85 20.00 3.33
CA LEU A 635 -23.40 19.98 3.09
C LEU A 635 -22.91 21.31 2.53
N THR A 636 -23.58 21.84 1.51
CA THR A 636 -23.26 23.15 0.91
C THR A 636 -23.32 24.25 1.96
N HIS A 637 -24.36 24.25 2.80
CA HIS A 637 -24.49 25.22 3.89
C HIS A 637 -23.37 25.10 4.93
N GLU A 638 -23.00 23.89 5.34
CA GLU A 638 -21.94 23.67 6.33
C GLU A 638 -20.56 24.07 5.78
N ILE A 639 -20.25 23.79 4.51
CA ILE A 639 -19.01 24.25 3.84
C ILE A 639 -18.97 25.78 3.83
N LEU A 640 -20.05 26.44 3.42
CA LEU A 640 -20.18 27.90 3.43
C LEU A 640 -20.03 28.47 4.85
N ARG A 641 -20.56 27.78 5.87
CA ARG A 641 -20.46 28.19 7.27
C ARG A 641 -19.04 28.17 7.80
N ARG A 642 -18.26 27.16 7.44
CA ARG A 642 -16.85 27.05 7.83
C ARG A 642 -15.96 28.01 7.04
N ALA A 643 -16.22 28.16 5.74
CA ALA A 643 -15.43 29.01 4.86
C ALA A 643 -15.65 30.51 5.10
N GLU A 644 -16.90 30.92 5.38
CA GLU A 644 -17.23 32.30 5.78
C GLU A 644 -18.02 32.29 7.10
N PRO A 645 -17.34 32.49 8.24
CA PRO A 645 -18.00 32.54 9.54
C PRO A 645 -18.97 33.72 9.71
N ASP A 646 -18.75 34.82 8.98
CA ASP A 646 -19.61 36.01 9.01
C ASP A 646 -20.95 35.75 8.29
N ARG A 647 -22.07 35.87 9.01
CA ARG A 647 -23.41 35.60 8.49
C ARG A 647 -23.82 36.57 7.39
N ASP A 648 -23.42 37.83 7.47
CA ASP A 648 -23.88 38.86 6.53
C ASP A 648 -23.16 38.78 5.18
N ARG A 649 -22.02 38.09 5.15
CA ARG A 649 -21.19 37.89 3.96
C ARG A 649 -21.29 36.49 3.38
N ARG A 650 -22.04 35.59 4.03
CA ARG A 650 -22.16 34.20 3.61
C ARG A 650 -23.24 34.06 2.54
N PRO A 651 -22.96 33.38 1.42
CA PRO A 651 -24.00 32.94 0.50
C PRO A 651 -25.12 32.17 1.22
N ILE A 652 -26.36 32.36 0.80
CA ILE A 652 -27.53 31.78 1.48
C ILE A 652 -28.00 30.54 0.73
N VAL A 653 -28.20 29.46 1.48
CA VAL A 653 -28.75 28.20 0.98
C VAL A 653 -30.21 28.11 1.41
N HIS A 654 -31.11 27.99 0.44
CA HIS A 654 -32.53 27.77 0.65
C HIS A 654 -32.87 26.33 0.29
N VAL A 655 -33.70 25.69 1.10
CA VAL A 655 -34.23 24.35 0.81
C VAL A 655 -35.75 24.43 0.88
N GLY A 656 -36.40 24.17 -0.25
CA GLY A 656 -37.84 24.19 -0.40
C GLY A 656 -38.42 22.77 -0.44
N GLY A 657 -39.55 22.59 0.23
CA GLY A 657 -40.36 21.38 0.21
C GLY A 657 -41.46 21.44 1.25
#